data_AF-A0A0C1JKS9-F1
#
_entry.id   AF-A0A0C1JKS9-F1
#
_cell.length_a   1.000
_cell.length_b   1.000
_cell.length_c   1.000
_cell.angle_alpha   90.00
_cell.angle_beta   90.00
_cell.angle_gamma   90.00
#
_symmetry.space_group_name_H-M   'P 1'
#
loop_
_entity.id
_entity.type
_entity.pdbx_description
1 polymer ?
#
loop_
_entity_poly.entity_id
_entity_poly.type
_entity_poly.pdbx_seq_one_letter_code
_entity_poly.pdbx_strand_id
1 'polypeptide(L)'
;MLVSRRNDCKGRDLMTILPFNSDNYDKNFELFSSRDPLAAYQLEGILQQEEFTPCKTTKGEPNLFKRKFGMDDYLHAQTGALEEASTSISPELLEKGEILYIYGLGLGYFYEVLQPWLLQNPQRHVIFLEDNLEIIYYFLFTNTASSLLQNSQVTLFYFRNYQSDYESFCKLNSAFINRPIEFLTLPYYALRKEMEALALCYVILHDHKILEALHNEYLSGQKGFLTNFYQNIFHLPQSHFATNLFDRFKNIPAIICGAGPSLEKNIHKLKDLGQNALIFAGGSSLNVLNHAGIQPHFGLGLDPNPEQTHRLLTNHTFHIPFLYRLRISHAAFQLMQGPKIYVSGSTNQLASWFEKELDIAGPQLDEGHNVVNLCTEIAYKMGCNPIIYVGMDLAYTEIQPYAKGISTHPLWIDISQPYQTGDQKAVLRTDIFNQWIKTKWEWIAEANWLGQFAKHHSDIQMINATEGGLGFPSVPNLSLEEVFNLYLTKSYDISNWVHAEIQNQPPKITKPALLNLINQLKNSLDKCLEDYRSTIKTKQTVQIFASSITNFFDTQTIITDSSIKTEIGYRHFLNMFDMAYQYLQKSHQLIHAKKSNEFQETLERFCFLEEVLSQNIQLMNEGIQKFIFSPPPIALTYQKRAFSHSMGEIYRFEDGRLEIQDPELGICIQETFHPNLNTDRLTAFFPNGQLQYEMFYDQQLLHGPSRFYQENGQLLAESWFIKGKRVGKTIQYFNQGNLYSVGRYKEGLLHGKQEYFYANGSPHIVTHYFNGLLNGEVSVYTQDSKIIRELHYLSGKRHGVEKMWDQTGQQLLECHYQEGVPTGKAIQWNLKGEKRKEVMIHHFPDDFDLKVWDEQGQCIKSYERGIENFSYIYEQTQKKADNLEETLKNILQQMDPIVEQHLTQSKDVDLKLAEDFAGLKDALKGMQTLKELLTETMKENLKHAEELKKNKEKELS
;
A
#
# COMPACT_ATOMS: atom_id res chain seq x y z
N MET A 1 -10.63 -47.15 -31.20
CA MET A 1 -9.78 -46.25 -32.02
C MET A 1 -8.43 -45.92 -31.38
N LEU A 2 -8.29 -45.96 -30.04
CA LEU A 2 -7.03 -45.71 -29.30
C LEU A 2 -5.93 -46.80 -29.45
N VAL A 3 -6.26 -48.01 -29.90
CA VAL A 3 -5.30 -49.12 -30.00
C VAL A 3 -4.60 -49.17 -31.38
N SER A 4 -5.18 -48.57 -32.43
CA SER A 4 -4.66 -48.73 -33.80
C SER A 4 -3.59 -47.72 -34.21
N ARG A 5 -3.37 -46.63 -33.45
CA ARG A 5 -2.24 -45.70 -33.65
C ARG A 5 -0.99 -46.03 -32.83
N ARG A 6 -1.08 -46.97 -31.88
CA ARG A 6 0.06 -47.45 -31.05
C ARG A 6 1.17 -48.13 -31.85
N ASN A 7 0.89 -48.63 -33.05
CA ASN A 7 1.86 -49.37 -33.87
C ASN A 7 2.73 -48.50 -34.78
N ASP A 8 2.36 -47.23 -35.04
CA ASP A 8 3.17 -46.34 -35.88
C ASP A 8 4.35 -45.69 -35.13
N CYS A 9 4.31 -45.64 -33.79
CA CYS A 9 5.44 -45.16 -32.96
C CYS A 9 6.62 -46.14 -32.93
N LYS A 10 6.41 -47.42 -33.28
CA LYS A 10 7.47 -48.44 -33.34
C LYS A 10 8.22 -48.47 -34.67
N GLY A 11 7.77 -47.70 -35.66
CA GLY A 11 8.19 -47.83 -37.07
C GLY A 11 9.25 -46.86 -37.58
N ARG A 12 9.77 -45.93 -36.77
CA ARG A 12 10.91 -45.09 -37.17
C ARG A 12 12.18 -45.64 -36.53
N ASP A 13 13.20 -45.91 -37.33
CA ASP A 13 14.58 -46.26 -36.96
C ASP A 13 15.25 -45.14 -36.13
N LEU A 14 14.73 -44.87 -34.93
CA LEU A 14 15.26 -43.96 -33.91
C LEU A 14 16.08 -44.74 -32.85
N MET A 15 16.15 -46.07 -33.00
CA MET A 15 16.55 -47.05 -31.99
C MET A 15 18.06 -47.29 -31.83
N THR A 16 18.94 -46.55 -32.51
CA THR A 16 20.39 -46.80 -32.42
C THR A 16 21.26 -45.58 -32.09
N ILE A 17 20.70 -44.37 -32.01
CA ILE A 17 21.51 -43.13 -31.87
C ILE A 17 20.99 -42.17 -30.78
N LEU A 18 19.79 -42.37 -30.23
CA LEU A 18 19.19 -41.40 -29.29
C LEU A 18 19.50 -41.68 -27.80
N PRO A 19 19.65 -40.63 -26.98
CA PRO A 19 19.95 -40.74 -25.54
C PRO A 19 18.75 -41.18 -24.67
N PHE A 20 17.65 -41.62 -25.26
CA PHE A 20 16.33 -41.78 -24.63
C PHE A 20 15.85 -43.23 -24.66
N ASN A 21 15.24 -43.71 -23.55
CA ASN A 21 14.76 -45.08 -23.40
C ASN A 21 13.27 -45.18 -23.73
N SER A 22 12.91 -45.91 -24.79
CA SER A 22 11.52 -46.06 -25.24
C SER A 22 10.61 -46.78 -24.23
N ASP A 23 11.17 -47.66 -23.39
CA ASP A 23 10.38 -48.41 -22.40
C ASP A 23 9.83 -47.51 -21.29
N ASN A 24 10.49 -46.37 -21.04
CA ASN A 24 10.04 -45.39 -20.06
C ASN A 24 8.84 -44.57 -20.56
N TYR A 25 8.79 -44.31 -21.87
CA TYR A 25 7.81 -43.38 -22.43
C TYR A 25 6.38 -43.85 -22.19
N ASP A 26 6.05 -45.09 -22.54
CA ASP A 26 4.68 -45.60 -22.42
C ASP A 26 4.17 -45.53 -20.97
N LYS A 27 5.00 -45.95 -20.02
CA LYS A 27 4.69 -45.89 -18.58
C LYS A 27 4.50 -44.45 -18.10
N ASN A 28 5.41 -43.56 -18.46
CA ASN A 28 5.37 -42.16 -18.02
C ASN A 28 4.21 -41.40 -18.69
N PHE A 29 3.89 -41.72 -19.95
CA PHE A 29 2.74 -41.18 -20.66
C PHE A 29 1.42 -41.59 -20.00
N GLU A 30 1.28 -42.85 -19.57
CA GLU A 30 0.10 -43.26 -18.80
C GLU A 30 -0.04 -42.46 -17.49
N LEU A 31 1.05 -42.28 -16.74
CA LEU A 31 1.06 -41.44 -15.53
C LEU A 31 0.67 -39.98 -15.84
N PHE A 32 1.26 -39.39 -16.89
CA PHE A 32 0.97 -38.02 -17.30
C PHE A 32 -0.49 -37.85 -17.75
N SER A 33 -1.00 -38.77 -18.57
CA SER A 33 -2.38 -38.75 -19.07
C SER A 33 -3.44 -38.84 -17.97
N SER A 34 -3.10 -39.48 -16.84
CA SER A 34 -3.99 -39.53 -15.68
C SER A 34 -4.06 -38.21 -14.92
N ARG A 35 -3.00 -37.38 -15.00
CA ARG A 35 -2.92 -36.06 -14.36
C ARG A 35 -3.46 -34.94 -15.26
N ASP A 36 -3.11 -34.95 -16.54
CA ASP A 36 -3.56 -33.97 -17.53
C ASP A 36 -4.01 -34.64 -18.85
N PRO A 37 -5.27 -35.10 -18.91
CA PRO A 37 -5.81 -35.77 -20.09
C PRO A 37 -5.82 -34.89 -21.34
N LEU A 38 -6.00 -33.57 -21.17
CA LEU A 38 -6.09 -32.64 -22.29
C LEU A 38 -4.70 -32.40 -22.90
N ALA A 39 -3.69 -32.11 -22.09
CA ALA A 39 -2.32 -31.97 -22.56
C ALA A 39 -1.80 -33.28 -23.18
N ALA A 40 -2.11 -34.44 -22.58
CA ALA A 40 -1.74 -35.74 -23.15
C ALA A 40 -2.36 -35.98 -24.53
N TYR A 41 -3.63 -35.60 -24.73
CA TYR A 41 -4.27 -35.66 -26.05
C TYR A 41 -3.59 -34.75 -27.07
N GLN A 42 -3.17 -33.55 -26.67
CA GLN A 42 -2.42 -32.64 -27.54
C GLN A 42 -1.03 -33.17 -27.88
N LEU A 43 -0.38 -33.85 -26.93
CA LEU A 43 0.95 -34.44 -27.08
C LEU A 43 0.97 -35.54 -28.16
N GLU A 44 -0.12 -36.31 -28.32
CA GLU A 44 -0.27 -37.27 -29.42
C GLU A 44 -0.20 -36.62 -30.82
N GLY A 45 -0.46 -35.30 -30.93
CA GLY A 45 -0.45 -34.54 -32.17
C GLY A 45 0.91 -33.98 -32.61
N ILE A 46 1.94 -34.03 -31.76
CA ILE A 46 3.22 -33.31 -31.95
C ILE A 46 4.18 -34.00 -32.93
N LEU A 47 3.92 -35.27 -33.27
CA LEU A 47 4.77 -36.14 -34.12
C LEU A 47 4.97 -35.68 -35.58
N GLN A 48 4.59 -34.44 -35.92
CA GLN A 48 4.72 -33.85 -37.25
C GLN A 48 5.56 -32.55 -37.30
N GLN A 49 5.97 -31.96 -36.17
CA GLN A 49 6.73 -30.69 -36.12
C GLN A 49 7.71 -30.66 -34.92
N GLU A 50 8.80 -31.43 -34.99
CA GLU A 50 9.88 -31.40 -33.97
C GLU A 50 10.78 -30.16 -34.19
N GLU A 51 10.92 -29.30 -33.19
CA GLU A 51 11.85 -28.15 -33.19
C GLU A 51 13.18 -28.47 -32.49
N PHE A 52 13.20 -29.45 -31.59
CA PHE A 52 14.37 -29.84 -30.82
C PHE A 52 14.98 -31.13 -31.34
N THR A 53 16.31 -31.19 -31.35
CA THR A 53 17.09 -32.37 -31.69
C THR A 53 17.76 -32.92 -30.43
N PRO A 54 17.60 -34.22 -30.12
CA PRO A 54 18.30 -34.84 -29.01
C PRO A 54 19.83 -34.86 -29.17
N CYS A 55 20.53 -34.68 -28.06
CA CYS A 55 21.99 -34.76 -27.96
C CYS A 55 22.41 -35.24 -26.56
N LYS A 56 23.71 -35.25 -26.28
CA LYS A 56 24.25 -35.51 -24.94
C LYS A 56 25.12 -34.35 -24.49
N THR A 57 25.20 -34.10 -23.19
CA THR A 57 26.23 -33.26 -22.58
C THR A 57 27.60 -33.92 -22.71
N THR A 58 28.68 -33.19 -22.42
CA THR A 58 30.04 -33.75 -22.36
C THR A 58 30.20 -34.83 -21.30
N LYS A 59 29.32 -34.84 -20.29
CA LYS A 59 29.23 -35.86 -19.24
C LYS A 59 28.35 -37.06 -19.63
N GLY A 60 27.77 -37.06 -20.83
CA GLY A 60 26.96 -38.14 -21.37
C GLY A 60 25.48 -38.10 -20.96
N GLU A 61 25.03 -37.03 -20.30
CA GLU A 61 23.64 -36.85 -19.87
C GLU A 61 22.76 -36.49 -21.07
N PRO A 62 21.50 -36.96 -21.15
CA PRO A 62 20.55 -36.51 -22.17
C PRO A 62 20.40 -34.99 -22.22
N ASN A 63 20.32 -34.42 -23.42
CA ASN A 63 20.07 -33.01 -23.63
C ASN A 63 19.33 -32.79 -24.95
N LEU A 64 18.81 -31.59 -25.17
CA LEU A 64 18.14 -31.17 -26.40
C LEU A 64 18.81 -29.90 -26.92
N PHE A 65 18.77 -29.68 -28.23
CA PHE A 65 19.16 -28.41 -28.82
C PHE A 65 18.27 -28.04 -29.99
N LYS A 66 18.16 -26.74 -30.27
CA LYS A 66 17.51 -26.20 -31.45
C LYS A 66 18.55 -25.48 -32.30
N ARG A 67 18.59 -25.76 -33.60
CA ARG A 67 19.52 -25.08 -34.51
C ARG A 67 18.88 -23.80 -35.04
N LYS A 68 19.50 -22.65 -34.78
CA LYS A 68 19.04 -21.33 -35.25
C LYS A 68 20.21 -20.53 -35.80
N PHE A 69 20.09 -20.04 -37.04
CA PHE A 69 21.17 -19.30 -37.74
C PHE A 69 22.55 -20.00 -37.75
N GLY A 70 22.58 -21.34 -37.75
CA GLY A 70 23.83 -22.11 -37.74
C GLY A 70 24.48 -22.29 -36.37
N MET A 71 23.86 -21.79 -35.29
CA MET A 71 24.28 -22.04 -33.90
C MET A 71 23.35 -23.06 -33.25
N ASP A 72 23.94 -23.91 -32.41
CA ASP A 72 23.20 -24.91 -31.62
C ASP A 72 22.83 -24.28 -30.27
N ASP A 73 21.53 -24.13 -30.05
CA ASP A 73 20.96 -23.54 -28.84
C ASP A 73 20.46 -24.64 -27.92
N TYR A 74 21.23 -24.95 -26.88
CA TYR A 74 21.02 -26.10 -26.01
C TYR A 74 20.05 -25.80 -24.87
N LEU A 75 19.16 -26.76 -24.56
CA LEU A 75 18.18 -26.66 -23.47
C LEU A 75 18.83 -26.69 -22.08
N HIS A 76 19.93 -27.46 -21.94
CA HIS A 76 20.78 -27.48 -20.74
C HIS A 76 22.24 -27.21 -21.14
N ALA A 77 23.05 -26.77 -20.18
CA ALA A 77 24.48 -26.52 -20.33
C ALA A 77 25.20 -27.77 -20.85
N GLN A 78 25.97 -27.59 -21.92
CA GLN A 78 26.72 -28.69 -22.53
C GLN A 78 27.80 -29.27 -21.61
N THR A 79 28.27 -28.51 -20.62
CA THR A 79 29.24 -28.94 -19.60
C THR A 79 28.66 -29.91 -18.58
N GLY A 80 27.34 -29.93 -18.42
CA GLY A 80 26.63 -30.82 -17.49
C GLY A 80 25.30 -30.23 -17.03
N ALA A 81 24.21 -30.95 -17.26
CA ALA A 81 22.86 -30.50 -16.93
C ALA A 81 22.55 -30.60 -15.43
N LEU A 82 23.09 -31.62 -14.74
CA LEU A 82 22.93 -31.76 -13.29
C LEU A 82 23.74 -30.68 -12.52
N GLU A 83 24.89 -30.28 -13.05
CA GLU A 83 25.73 -29.23 -12.50
C GLU A 83 25.09 -27.85 -12.69
N GLU A 84 24.50 -27.58 -13.87
CA GLU A 84 23.65 -26.40 -14.10
C GLU A 84 22.52 -26.33 -13.08
N ALA A 85 21.80 -27.43 -12.85
CA ALA A 85 20.71 -27.47 -11.88
C ALA A 85 21.21 -27.16 -10.45
N SER A 86 22.35 -27.75 -10.05
CA SER A 86 22.93 -27.55 -8.71
C SER A 86 23.47 -26.13 -8.49
N THR A 87 24.02 -25.50 -9.53
CA THR A 87 24.54 -24.13 -9.45
C THR A 87 23.44 -23.08 -9.54
N SER A 88 22.33 -23.38 -10.22
CA SER A 88 21.18 -22.47 -10.36
C SER A 88 20.32 -22.37 -9.10
N ILE A 89 20.37 -23.37 -8.21
CA ILE A 89 19.58 -23.41 -6.97
C ILE A 89 20.45 -22.94 -5.80
N SER A 90 20.29 -21.69 -5.39
CA SER A 90 21.01 -21.13 -4.24
C SER A 90 20.44 -21.64 -2.90
N PRO A 91 21.28 -21.84 -1.85
CA PRO A 91 20.81 -22.17 -0.51
C PRO A 91 19.81 -21.17 0.06
N GLU A 92 20.00 -19.87 -0.18
CA GLU A 92 19.10 -18.83 0.35
C GLU A 92 17.68 -18.94 -0.21
N LEU A 93 17.52 -19.37 -1.47
CA LEU A 93 16.23 -19.64 -2.10
C LEU A 93 15.47 -20.75 -1.37
N LEU A 94 16.19 -21.82 -1.00
CA LEU A 94 15.63 -23.00 -0.34
C LEU A 94 15.34 -22.80 1.15
N GLU A 95 16.05 -21.87 1.80
CA GLU A 95 15.78 -21.48 3.20
C GLU A 95 14.52 -20.62 3.34
N LYS A 96 14.24 -19.77 2.34
CA LYS A 96 13.11 -18.83 2.37
C LYS A 96 11.80 -19.43 1.88
N GLY A 97 11.85 -20.29 0.86
CA GLY A 97 10.65 -20.86 0.24
C GLY A 97 10.16 -22.12 0.93
N GLU A 98 8.84 -22.27 1.03
CA GLU A 98 8.18 -23.57 1.23
C GLU A 98 7.66 -24.14 -0.09
N ILE A 99 7.28 -23.26 -1.02
CA ILE A 99 6.74 -23.59 -2.33
C ILE A 99 7.63 -22.96 -3.40
N LEU A 100 8.12 -23.78 -4.34
CA LEU A 100 9.01 -23.31 -5.40
C LEU A 100 8.34 -23.46 -6.76
N TYR A 101 8.05 -22.33 -7.41
CA TYR A 101 7.66 -22.29 -8.81
C TYR A 101 8.90 -22.28 -9.69
N ILE A 102 8.93 -23.12 -10.71
CA ILE A 102 10.03 -23.24 -11.65
C ILE A 102 9.48 -23.10 -13.07
N TYR A 103 9.87 -22.04 -13.78
CA TYR A 103 9.57 -21.89 -15.20
C TYR A 103 10.58 -22.65 -16.04
N GLY A 104 10.07 -23.68 -16.73
CA GLY A 104 10.81 -24.67 -17.49
C GLY A 104 10.91 -26.01 -16.76
N LEU A 105 10.53 -27.10 -17.43
CA LEU A 105 10.72 -28.46 -16.93
C LEU A 105 12.11 -29.00 -17.30
N GLY A 106 12.60 -28.64 -18.48
CA GLY A 106 13.79 -29.25 -19.06
C GLY A 106 13.62 -30.77 -19.21
N LEU A 107 14.63 -31.53 -18.80
CA LEU A 107 14.59 -33.00 -18.76
C LEU A 107 14.51 -33.55 -17.32
N GLY A 108 14.12 -32.71 -16.35
CA GLY A 108 13.91 -33.13 -14.96
C GLY A 108 15.10 -33.00 -14.01
N TYR A 109 16.26 -32.51 -14.45
CA TYR A 109 17.47 -32.40 -13.61
C TYR A 109 17.30 -31.55 -12.34
N PHE A 110 16.53 -30.46 -12.42
CA PHE A 110 16.22 -29.62 -11.25
C PHE A 110 15.44 -30.39 -10.18
N TYR A 111 14.56 -31.32 -10.58
CA TYR A 111 13.86 -32.18 -9.62
C TYR A 111 14.82 -33.12 -8.89
N GLU A 112 15.83 -33.68 -9.58
CA GLU A 112 16.83 -34.55 -8.95
C GLU A 112 17.59 -33.84 -7.82
N VAL A 113 17.97 -32.58 -8.05
CA VAL A 113 18.66 -31.76 -7.05
C VAL A 113 17.75 -31.37 -5.88
N LEU A 114 16.44 -31.19 -6.13
CA LEU A 114 15.48 -30.74 -5.12
C LEU A 114 14.92 -31.86 -4.23
N GLN A 115 15.13 -33.14 -4.57
CA GLN A 115 14.62 -34.27 -3.78
C GLN A 115 15.01 -34.25 -2.29
N PRO A 116 16.29 -34.01 -1.92
CA PRO A 116 16.68 -33.94 -0.51
C PRO A 116 15.94 -32.83 0.24
N TRP A 117 15.70 -31.68 -0.41
CA TRP A 117 14.96 -30.57 0.17
C TRP A 117 13.48 -30.90 0.36
N LEU A 118 12.85 -31.58 -0.60
CA LEU A 118 11.46 -32.04 -0.48
C LEU A 118 11.27 -33.03 0.69
N LEU A 119 12.19 -33.99 0.85
CA LEU A 119 12.10 -35.04 1.88
C LEU A 119 12.22 -34.52 3.32
N GLN A 120 12.84 -33.35 3.52
CA GLN A 120 13.03 -32.76 4.84
C GLN A 120 11.73 -32.20 5.45
N ASN A 121 10.75 -31.81 4.63
CA ASN A 121 9.49 -31.26 5.11
C ASN A 121 8.34 -31.67 4.16
N PRO A 122 7.34 -32.46 4.63
CA PRO A 122 6.24 -32.93 3.80
C PRO A 122 5.31 -31.82 3.29
N GLN A 123 5.41 -30.61 3.85
CA GLN A 123 4.64 -29.45 3.40
C GLN A 123 5.34 -28.65 2.28
N ARG A 124 6.59 -29.00 1.92
CA ARG A 124 7.28 -28.38 0.78
C ARG A 124 6.69 -28.87 -0.53
N HIS A 125 6.64 -27.99 -1.53
CA HIS A 125 6.10 -28.33 -2.85
C HIS A 125 6.90 -27.66 -3.98
N VAL A 126 7.02 -28.34 -5.12
CA VAL A 126 7.62 -27.79 -6.35
C VAL A 126 6.59 -27.80 -7.47
N ILE A 127 6.47 -26.69 -8.19
CA ILE A 127 5.61 -26.55 -9.36
C ILE A 127 6.47 -26.27 -10.58
N PHE A 128 6.52 -27.21 -11.52
CA PHE A 128 7.12 -26.99 -12.83
C PHE A 128 6.07 -26.41 -13.79
N LEU A 129 6.34 -25.23 -14.31
CA LEU A 129 5.54 -24.55 -15.32
C LEU A 129 6.19 -24.81 -16.68
N GLU A 130 5.49 -25.48 -17.59
CA GLU A 130 6.00 -25.80 -18.93
C GLU A 130 5.03 -25.31 -20.00
N ASP A 131 5.53 -24.57 -20.99
CA ASP A 131 4.73 -24.05 -22.11
C ASP A 131 5.03 -24.73 -23.44
N ASN A 132 5.96 -25.68 -23.46
CA ASN A 132 6.31 -26.46 -24.63
C ASN A 132 6.07 -27.96 -24.43
N LEU A 133 5.02 -28.48 -25.08
CA LEU A 133 4.69 -29.90 -25.05
C LEU A 133 5.78 -30.80 -25.65
N GLU A 134 6.64 -30.31 -26.55
CA GLU A 134 7.76 -31.08 -27.10
C GLU A 134 8.80 -31.39 -26.01
N ILE A 135 9.02 -30.46 -25.09
CA ILE A 135 9.91 -30.65 -23.93
C ILE A 135 9.30 -31.70 -22.99
N ILE A 136 7.98 -31.63 -22.74
CA ILE A 136 7.27 -32.68 -21.99
C ILE A 136 7.42 -34.03 -22.69
N TYR A 137 7.26 -34.10 -24.01
CA TYR A 137 7.42 -35.33 -24.78
C TYR A 137 8.78 -35.98 -24.54
N TYR A 138 9.88 -35.22 -24.67
CA TYR A 138 11.22 -35.76 -24.41
C TYR A 138 11.47 -36.09 -22.94
N PHE A 139 10.95 -35.29 -22.02
CA PHE A 139 11.01 -35.58 -20.58
C PHE A 139 10.41 -36.94 -20.25
N LEU A 140 9.31 -37.36 -20.89
CA LEU A 140 8.67 -38.66 -20.63
C LEU A 140 9.57 -39.86 -20.97
N PHE A 141 10.65 -39.71 -21.73
CA PHE A 141 11.63 -40.79 -21.96
C PHE A 141 12.65 -40.94 -20.81
N THR A 142 12.73 -39.98 -19.91
CA THR A 142 13.70 -39.98 -18.81
C THR A 142 13.29 -40.92 -17.68
N ASN A 143 14.27 -41.43 -16.93
CA ASN A 143 13.99 -42.19 -15.70
C ASN A 143 13.35 -41.27 -14.63
N THR A 144 13.73 -40.01 -14.64
CA THR A 144 13.31 -38.97 -13.70
C THR A 144 11.82 -38.62 -13.83
N ALA A 145 11.24 -38.80 -15.02
CA ALA A 145 9.81 -38.56 -15.22
C ALA A 145 8.91 -39.47 -14.37
N SER A 146 9.26 -40.75 -14.23
CA SER A 146 8.50 -41.68 -13.37
C SER A 146 8.45 -41.19 -11.91
N SER A 147 9.61 -40.79 -11.37
CA SER A 147 9.71 -40.38 -9.97
C SER A 147 9.06 -39.01 -9.72
N LEU A 148 9.17 -38.08 -10.67
CA LEU A 148 8.52 -36.77 -10.59
C LEU A 148 6.99 -36.89 -10.66
N LEU A 149 6.47 -37.62 -11.64
CA LEU A 149 5.03 -37.80 -11.88
C LEU A 149 4.33 -38.66 -10.81
N GLN A 150 5.06 -39.31 -9.92
CA GLN A 150 4.49 -40.05 -8.78
C GLN A 150 4.62 -39.30 -7.46
N ASN A 151 5.46 -38.26 -7.40
CA ASN A 151 5.68 -37.50 -6.19
C ASN A 151 4.46 -36.61 -5.89
N SER A 152 3.96 -36.66 -4.65
CA SER A 152 2.83 -35.85 -4.18
C SER A 152 3.21 -34.41 -3.84
N GLN A 153 4.51 -34.13 -3.67
CA GLN A 153 5.07 -32.80 -3.43
C GLN A 153 5.48 -32.10 -4.73
N VAL A 154 5.16 -32.66 -5.91
CA VAL A 154 5.53 -32.08 -7.20
C VAL A 154 4.36 -32.04 -8.16
N THR A 155 4.12 -30.86 -8.71
CA THR A 155 3.12 -30.59 -9.74
C THR A 155 3.81 -30.22 -11.06
N LEU A 156 3.45 -30.89 -12.14
CA LEU A 156 3.78 -30.46 -13.51
C LEU A 156 2.54 -29.77 -14.07
N PHE A 157 2.66 -28.49 -14.42
CA PHE A 157 1.59 -27.65 -14.92
C PHE A 157 1.92 -27.17 -16.33
N TYR A 158 1.20 -27.73 -17.31
CA TYR A 158 1.29 -27.30 -18.70
C TYR A 158 0.34 -26.13 -18.97
N PHE A 159 0.80 -25.13 -19.70
CA PHE A 159 0.00 -23.97 -20.10
C PHE A 159 0.35 -23.51 -21.52
N ARG A 160 -0.57 -22.84 -22.22
CA ARG A 160 -0.34 -22.34 -23.59
C ARG A 160 0.22 -20.92 -23.57
N ASN A 161 -0.42 -20.10 -22.77
CA ASN A 161 0.04 -18.77 -22.42
C ASN A 161 -0.71 -18.34 -21.17
N TYR A 162 -0.13 -17.38 -20.46
CA TYR A 162 -0.68 -16.91 -19.21
C TYR A 162 -2.12 -16.39 -19.34
N GLN A 163 -2.45 -15.61 -20.38
CA GLN A 163 -3.77 -14.98 -20.50
C GLN A 163 -4.90 -15.99 -20.73
N SER A 164 -4.68 -17.03 -21.56
CA SER A 164 -5.69 -18.05 -21.80
C SER A 164 -5.89 -18.98 -20.60
N ASP A 165 -4.86 -19.18 -19.80
CA ASP A 165 -4.84 -20.14 -18.69
C ASP A 165 -4.89 -19.47 -17.30
N TYR A 166 -5.23 -18.17 -17.25
CA TYR A 166 -5.24 -17.35 -16.02
C TYR A 166 -6.02 -18.00 -14.87
N GLU A 167 -7.22 -18.52 -15.14
CA GLU A 167 -8.06 -19.15 -14.12
C GLU A 167 -7.38 -20.38 -13.48
N SER A 168 -6.61 -21.13 -14.27
CA SER A 168 -5.84 -22.27 -13.81
C SER A 168 -4.65 -21.84 -12.95
N PHE A 169 -3.97 -20.75 -13.31
CA PHE A 169 -2.93 -20.13 -12.47
C PHE A 169 -3.50 -19.62 -11.14
N CYS A 170 -4.68 -18.98 -11.14
CA CYS A 170 -5.33 -18.54 -9.90
C CYS A 170 -5.61 -19.72 -8.97
N LYS A 171 -6.14 -20.84 -9.51
CA LYS A 171 -6.41 -22.08 -8.74
C LYS A 171 -5.14 -22.73 -8.20
N LEU A 172 -4.05 -22.65 -8.96
CA LEU A 172 -2.74 -23.17 -8.55
C LEU A 172 -2.17 -22.34 -7.39
N ASN A 173 -2.18 -21.01 -7.53
CA ASN A 173 -1.70 -20.09 -6.49
C ASN A 173 -2.55 -20.17 -5.22
N SER A 174 -3.88 -20.31 -5.34
CA SER A 174 -4.80 -20.33 -4.20
C SER A 174 -4.66 -21.57 -3.32
N ALA A 175 -4.16 -22.68 -3.86
CA ALA A 175 -3.90 -23.90 -3.10
C ALA A 175 -2.69 -23.80 -2.16
N PHE A 176 -1.88 -22.74 -2.27
CA PHE A 176 -0.68 -22.54 -1.46
C PHE A 176 -0.70 -21.24 -0.66
N ILE A 177 -1.86 -20.63 -0.45
CA ILE A 177 -1.99 -19.35 0.26
C ILE A 177 -1.33 -19.39 1.66
N ASN A 178 -0.71 -18.27 2.05
CA ASN A 178 0.06 -18.08 3.29
C ASN A 178 1.29 -18.99 3.44
N ARG A 179 1.72 -19.65 2.36
CA ARG A 179 2.97 -20.41 2.32
C ARG A 179 4.01 -19.55 1.62
N PRO A 180 5.22 -19.35 2.17
CA PRO A 180 6.28 -18.64 1.49
C PRO A 180 6.55 -19.26 0.11
N ILE A 181 6.34 -18.47 -0.95
CA ILE A 181 6.60 -18.90 -2.31
C ILE A 181 7.84 -18.23 -2.88
N GLU A 182 8.58 -18.99 -3.68
CA GLU A 182 9.72 -18.52 -4.45
C GLU A 182 9.56 -18.89 -5.92
N PHE A 183 10.24 -18.15 -6.80
CA PHE A 183 10.17 -18.36 -8.25
C PHE A 183 11.57 -18.48 -8.84
N LEU A 184 11.78 -19.50 -9.67
CA LEU A 184 13.02 -19.79 -10.38
C LEU A 184 12.72 -19.95 -11.87
N THR A 185 13.65 -19.56 -12.72
CA THR A 185 13.57 -19.81 -14.17
C THR A 185 14.79 -20.60 -14.60
N LEU A 186 14.59 -21.64 -15.42
CA LEU A 186 15.72 -22.39 -15.98
C LEU A 186 16.55 -21.49 -16.90
N PRO A 187 17.89 -21.62 -16.93
CA PRO A 187 18.77 -20.74 -17.70
C PRO A 187 18.39 -20.58 -19.17
N TYR A 188 17.99 -21.66 -19.85
CA TYR A 188 17.50 -21.59 -21.24
C TYR A 188 16.31 -20.64 -21.41
N TYR A 189 15.33 -20.71 -20.51
CA TYR A 189 14.11 -19.90 -20.58
C TYR A 189 14.41 -18.45 -20.18
N ALA A 190 15.27 -18.23 -19.20
CA ALA A 190 15.71 -16.89 -18.84
C ALA A 190 16.40 -16.17 -20.01
N LEU A 191 17.19 -16.89 -20.81
CA LEU A 191 17.92 -16.35 -21.96
C LEU A 191 17.06 -16.15 -23.22
N ARG A 192 16.00 -16.96 -23.40
CA ARG A 192 15.21 -17.02 -24.65
C ARG A 192 13.79 -16.49 -24.53
N LYS A 193 13.26 -16.45 -23.30
CA LYS A 193 11.89 -16.07 -22.95
C LYS A 193 11.89 -15.15 -21.73
N GLU A 194 12.85 -14.21 -21.71
CA GLU A 194 13.06 -13.32 -20.56
C GLU A 194 11.78 -12.56 -20.20
N MET A 195 11.07 -12.02 -21.20
CA MET A 195 9.85 -11.24 -20.97
C MET A 195 8.71 -12.10 -20.43
N GLU A 196 8.54 -13.33 -20.93
CA GLU A 196 7.55 -14.28 -20.47
C GLU A 196 7.87 -14.79 -19.06
N ALA A 197 9.14 -15.09 -18.79
CA ALA A 197 9.62 -15.50 -17.46
C ALA A 197 9.36 -14.40 -16.42
N LEU A 198 9.68 -13.15 -16.77
CA LEU A 198 9.40 -11.99 -15.93
C LEU A 198 7.89 -11.78 -15.73
N ALA A 199 7.08 -11.96 -16.78
CA ALA A 199 5.62 -11.85 -16.68
C ALA A 199 5.02 -12.92 -15.76
N LEU A 200 5.43 -14.19 -15.90
CA LEU A 200 4.97 -15.29 -15.05
C LEU A 200 5.41 -15.09 -13.60
N CYS A 201 6.67 -14.71 -13.37
CA CYS A 201 7.18 -14.38 -12.04
C CYS A 201 6.35 -13.28 -11.40
N TYR A 202 6.09 -12.18 -12.13
CA TYR A 202 5.27 -11.06 -11.67
C TYR A 202 3.89 -11.55 -11.24
N VAL A 203 3.18 -12.19 -12.17
CA VAL A 203 1.82 -12.69 -11.95
C VAL A 203 1.76 -13.58 -10.73
N ILE A 204 2.63 -14.59 -10.63
CA ILE A 204 2.52 -15.60 -9.59
C ILE A 204 2.80 -14.99 -8.22
N LEU A 205 3.88 -14.21 -8.10
CA LEU A 205 4.23 -13.56 -6.84
C LEU A 205 3.22 -12.47 -6.45
N HIS A 206 2.71 -11.72 -7.42
CA HIS A 206 1.71 -10.67 -7.22
C HIS A 206 0.36 -11.26 -6.82
N ASP A 207 -0.16 -12.19 -7.60
CA ASP A 207 -1.45 -12.82 -7.35
C ASP A 207 -1.42 -13.62 -6.05
N HIS A 208 -0.28 -14.25 -5.72
CA HIS A 208 -0.13 -14.87 -4.40
C HIS A 208 -0.21 -13.85 -3.26
N LYS A 209 0.46 -12.70 -3.36
CA LYS A 209 0.31 -11.62 -2.37
C LYS A 209 -1.11 -11.09 -2.29
N ILE A 210 -1.81 -10.94 -3.42
CA ILE A 210 -3.21 -10.52 -3.43
C ILE A 210 -4.08 -11.58 -2.76
N LEU A 211 -3.89 -12.84 -3.10
CA LEU A 211 -4.62 -13.96 -2.51
C LEU A 211 -4.33 -14.09 -1.00
N GLU A 212 -3.09 -13.84 -0.57
CA GLU A 212 -2.69 -13.76 0.84
C GLU A 212 -3.39 -12.59 1.53
N ALA A 213 -3.41 -11.39 0.93
CA ALA A 213 -4.13 -10.25 1.48
C ALA A 213 -5.64 -10.50 1.58
N LEU A 214 -6.25 -11.07 0.53
CA LEU A 214 -7.65 -11.46 0.50
C LEU A 214 -7.95 -12.57 1.51
N HIS A 215 -7.06 -13.56 1.66
CA HIS A 215 -7.20 -14.60 2.66
C HIS A 215 -7.08 -14.04 4.07
N ASN A 216 -6.13 -13.16 4.32
CA ASN A 216 -6.00 -12.48 5.60
C ASN A 216 -7.23 -11.59 5.88
N GLU A 217 -7.85 -11.02 4.85
CA GLU A 217 -9.09 -10.22 4.97
C GLU A 217 -10.35 -11.08 5.17
N TYR A 218 -10.44 -12.25 4.53
CA TYR A 218 -11.68 -13.04 4.43
C TYR A 218 -11.65 -14.41 5.11
N LEU A 219 -10.51 -15.01 5.42
CA LEU A 219 -10.42 -16.42 5.84
C LEU A 219 -9.68 -16.63 7.15
N SER A 220 -8.80 -15.71 7.55
CA SER A 220 -8.09 -15.79 8.84
C SER A 220 -8.97 -15.55 10.08
N GLY A 221 -10.27 -15.32 9.91
CA GLY A 221 -11.17 -15.08 11.04
C GLY A 221 -10.74 -13.86 11.87
N GLN A 222 -10.55 -12.71 11.22
CA GLN A 222 -10.23 -11.39 11.83
C GLN A 222 -8.75 -11.08 12.07
N LYS A 223 -8.28 -10.01 11.40
CA LYS A 223 -7.83 -8.76 12.04
C LYS A 223 -7.56 -7.71 10.97
N GLY A 224 -7.96 -6.46 11.23
CA GLY A 224 -7.82 -5.35 10.29
C GLY A 224 -9.16 -4.90 9.75
N PHE A 225 -9.61 -5.43 8.61
CA PHE A 225 -10.79 -4.90 7.89
C PHE A 225 -12.08 -4.89 8.73
N LEU A 226 -12.58 -6.03 9.22
CA LEU A 226 -13.90 -6.09 9.88
C LEU A 226 -13.89 -5.37 11.23
N THR A 227 -12.77 -5.46 11.96
CA THR A 227 -12.57 -4.69 13.19
C THR A 227 -12.66 -3.19 12.92
N ASN A 228 -11.94 -2.71 11.90
CA ASN A 228 -12.03 -1.33 11.45
C ASN A 228 -13.44 -0.98 10.98
N PHE A 229 -14.08 -1.85 10.19
CA PHE A 229 -15.43 -1.64 9.66
C PHE A 229 -16.45 -1.42 10.78
N TYR A 230 -16.55 -2.35 11.74
CA TYR A 230 -17.52 -2.23 12.84
C TYR A 230 -17.21 -1.07 13.78
N GLN A 231 -15.96 -0.63 13.88
CA GLN A 231 -15.63 0.57 14.65
C GLN A 231 -15.92 1.87 13.88
N ASN A 232 -15.65 1.87 12.57
CA ASN A 232 -15.73 3.07 11.74
C ASN A 232 -17.15 3.37 11.25
N ILE A 233 -18.01 2.35 11.12
CA ILE A 233 -19.39 2.53 10.61
C ILE A 233 -20.21 3.49 11.48
N PHE A 234 -19.90 3.54 12.78
CA PHE A 234 -20.53 4.44 13.74
C PHE A 234 -20.19 5.93 13.54
N HIS A 235 -19.26 6.26 12.63
CA HIS A 235 -19.02 7.63 12.20
C HIS A 235 -19.93 8.10 11.05
N LEU A 236 -20.67 7.21 10.38
CA LEU A 236 -21.56 7.60 9.29
C LEU A 236 -22.59 8.68 9.68
N PRO A 237 -23.21 8.68 10.88
CA PRO A 237 -24.18 9.71 11.24
C PRO A 237 -23.62 11.14 11.34
N GLN A 238 -22.29 11.28 11.42
CA GLN A 238 -21.59 12.55 11.49
C GLN A 238 -20.72 12.81 10.26
N SER A 239 -20.80 11.96 9.24
CA SER A 239 -19.98 12.06 8.03
C SER A 239 -20.76 12.69 6.88
N HIS A 240 -20.03 13.42 6.05
CA HIS A 240 -20.48 13.86 4.74
C HIS A 240 -20.22 12.77 3.70
N PHE A 241 -20.70 12.93 2.47
CA PHE A 241 -20.61 11.90 1.43
C PHE A 241 -19.90 12.44 0.19
N ALA A 242 -18.93 11.69 -0.32
CA ALA A 242 -18.14 12.10 -1.47
C ALA A 242 -18.99 12.26 -2.74
N THR A 243 -20.07 11.49 -2.87
CA THR A 243 -21.05 11.61 -3.97
C THR A 243 -21.63 13.01 -4.10
N ASN A 244 -21.66 13.78 -3.01
CA ASN A 244 -22.21 15.13 -2.99
C ASN A 244 -21.25 16.16 -3.61
N LEU A 245 -19.97 15.81 -3.68
CA LEU A 245 -18.91 16.63 -4.27
C LEU A 245 -18.72 16.34 -5.77
N PHE A 246 -19.41 15.34 -6.32
CA PHE A 246 -19.30 15.00 -7.73
C PHE A 246 -19.82 16.14 -8.62
N ASP A 247 -19.08 16.42 -9.69
CA ASP A 247 -19.25 17.56 -10.60
C ASP A 247 -19.22 18.97 -9.95
N ARG A 248 -18.89 19.10 -8.66
CA ARG A 248 -18.86 20.39 -7.97
C ARG A 248 -17.64 21.25 -8.30
N PHE A 249 -16.61 20.66 -8.86
CA PHE A 249 -15.35 21.32 -9.22
C PHE A 249 -15.06 21.19 -10.71
N LYS A 250 -16.13 21.29 -11.52
CA LYS A 250 -16.05 21.13 -12.97
C LYS A 250 -15.07 22.12 -13.60
N ASN A 251 -14.08 21.60 -14.34
CA ASN A 251 -13.00 22.36 -14.99
C ASN A 251 -12.08 23.11 -14.01
N ILE A 252 -12.04 22.73 -12.74
CA ILE A 252 -11.01 23.18 -11.81
C ILE A 252 -9.84 22.19 -11.92
N PRO A 253 -8.59 22.65 -12.07
CA PRO A 253 -7.43 21.77 -12.06
C PRO A 253 -7.32 21.02 -10.73
N ALA A 254 -6.88 19.77 -10.76
CA ALA A 254 -6.53 19.00 -9.56
C ALA A 254 -5.05 18.60 -9.59
N ILE A 255 -4.38 18.72 -8.46
CA ILE A 255 -3.02 18.24 -8.20
C ILE A 255 -3.12 17.05 -7.24
N ILE A 256 -2.67 15.89 -7.69
CA ILE A 256 -2.54 14.69 -6.88
C ILE A 256 -1.08 14.55 -6.45
N CYS A 257 -0.83 14.70 -5.16
CA CYS A 257 0.52 14.66 -4.60
C CYS A 257 0.92 13.24 -4.20
N GLY A 258 2.05 12.77 -4.71
CA GLY A 258 2.75 11.59 -4.24
C GLY A 258 3.72 11.91 -3.09
N ALA A 259 4.47 10.90 -2.65
CA ALA A 259 5.48 11.03 -1.59
C ALA A 259 6.92 10.82 -2.11
N GLY A 260 7.09 10.74 -3.44
CA GLY A 260 8.37 10.46 -4.09
C GLY A 260 9.39 11.59 -3.91
N PRO A 261 10.70 11.27 -3.97
CA PRO A 261 11.77 12.26 -3.75
C PRO A 261 11.68 13.52 -4.60
N SER A 262 11.22 13.43 -5.85
CA SER A 262 11.10 14.60 -6.73
C SER A 262 10.15 15.69 -6.19
N LEU A 263 9.27 15.36 -5.24
CA LEU A 263 8.41 16.34 -4.58
C LEU A 263 9.22 17.46 -3.92
N GLU A 264 10.41 17.18 -3.38
CA GLU A 264 11.28 18.17 -2.74
C GLU A 264 11.66 19.31 -3.70
N LYS A 265 11.82 19.01 -4.99
CA LYS A 265 12.12 20.02 -6.03
C LYS A 265 10.98 21.03 -6.20
N ASN A 266 9.75 20.59 -5.98
CA ASN A 266 8.53 21.33 -6.31
C ASN A 266 7.74 21.81 -5.08
N ILE A 267 8.15 21.41 -3.88
CA ILE A 267 7.42 21.68 -2.65
C ILE A 267 7.20 23.18 -2.42
N HIS A 268 8.20 24.02 -2.71
CA HIS A 268 8.08 25.47 -2.57
C HIS A 268 7.06 26.07 -3.55
N LYS A 269 6.99 25.54 -4.78
CA LYS A 269 6.02 25.97 -5.80
C LYS A 269 4.60 25.57 -5.40
N LEU A 270 4.41 24.35 -4.89
CA LEU A 270 3.10 23.83 -4.45
C LEU A 270 2.43 24.71 -3.38
N LYS A 271 3.21 25.41 -2.54
CA LYS A 271 2.70 26.29 -1.49
C LYS A 271 1.78 27.39 -2.04
N ASP A 272 2.07 27.87 -3.24
CA ASP A 272 1.33 28.98 -3.86
C ASP A 272 0.17 28.49 -4.75
N LEU A 273 0.08 27.18 -5.04
CA LEU A 273 -0.90 26.61 -5.97
C LEU A 273 -2.25 26.25 -5.35
N GLY A 274 -2.40 26.40 -4.02
CA GLY A 274 -3.66 26.12 -3.33
C GLY A 274 -4.84 27.00 -3.78
N GLN A 275 -4.58 28.08 -4.51
CA GLN A 275 -5.62 28.90 -5.12
C GLN A 275 -5.87 28.55 -6.59
N ASN A 276 -5.02 27.75 -7.22
CA ASN A 276 -5.10 27.47 -8.65
C ASN A 276 -5.62 26.05 -8.93
N ALA A 277 -5.44 25.12 -7.99
CA ALA A 277 -5.86 23.74 -8.13
C ALA A 277 -6.34 23.14 -6.81
N LEU A 278 -7.28 22.19 -6.91
CA LEU A 278 -7.58 21.28 -5.80
C LEU A 278 -6.35 20.42 -5.51
N ILE A 279 -6.03 20.18 -4.25
CA ILE A 279 -4.82 19.45 -3.87
C ILE A 279 -5.25 18.24 -3.04
N PHE A 280 -4.87 17.06 -3.52
CA PHE A 280 -5.15 15.79 -2.87
C PHE A 280 -3.85 15.18 -2.34
N ALA A 281 -3.91 14.62 -1.14
CA ALA A 281 -2.80 13.88 -0.56
C ALA A 281 -3.30 12.71 0.28
N GLY A 282 -2.68 11.54 0.12
CA GLY A 282 -2.99 10.33 0.87
C GLY A 282 -1.73 9.69 1.48
N GLY A 283 -1.89 9.07 2.65
CA GLY A 283 -0.80 8.33 3.31
C GLY A 283 0.46 9.19 3.53
N SER A 284 1.60 8.73 3.02
CA SER A 284 2.90 9.40 3.21
C SER A 284 2.99 10.79 2.56
N SER A 285 2.24 11.05 1.47
CA SER A 285 2.28 12.35 0.77
C SER A 285 1.75 13.48 1.65
N LEU A 286 0.72 13.17 2.45
CA LEU A 286 0.15 14.09 3.43
C LEU A 286 1.23 14.53 4.42
N ASN A 287 2.04 13.60 4.94
CA ASN A 287 3.13 13.92 5.86
C ASN A 287 4.18 14.86 5.25
N VAL A 288 4.57 14.64 3.99
CA VAL A 288 5.57 15.48 3.31
C VAL A 288 5.06 16.90 3.10
N LEU A 289 3.84 17.06 2.59
CA LEU A 289 3.22 18.39 2.40
C LEU A 289 3.12 19.15 3.73
N ASN A 290 2.77 18.45 4.80
CA ASN A 290 2.56 19.08 6.09
C ASN A 290 3.86 19.53 6.76
N HIS A 291 4.96 18.79 6.58
CA HIS A 291 6.28 19.25 7.00
C HIS A 291 6.71 20.53 6.25
N ALA A 292 6.25 20.71 5.01
CA ALA A 292 6.49 21.91 4.23
C ALA A 292 5.51 23.07 4.50
N GLY A 293 4.56 22.90 5.42
CA GLY A 293 3.54 23.90 5.73
C GLY A 293 2.49 24.05 4.63
N ILE A 294 2.27 23.01 3.82
CA ILE A 294 1.27 22.98 2.74
C ILE A 294 0.08 22.16 3.21
N GLN A 295 -1.09 22.77 3.29
CA GLN A 295 -2.32 22.09 3.66
C GLN A 295 -3.07 21.66 2.39
N PRO A 296 -3.19 20.36 2.08
CA PRO A 296 -4.02 19.92 0.96
C PRO A 296 -5.50 20.17 1.22
N HIS A 297 -6.27 20.29 0.14
CA HIS A 297 -7.72 20.47 0.19
C HIS A 297 -8.44 19.19 0.65
N PHE A 298 -7.93 18.03 0.23
CA PHE A 298 -8.43 16.74 0.65
C PHE A 298 -7.30 15.83 1.11
N GLY A 299 -7.50 15.22 2.27
CA GLY A 299 -6.74 14.06 2.73
C GLY A 299 -7.48 12.78 2.37
N LEU A 300 -6.78 11.68 2.07
CA LEU A 300 -7.42 10.36 1.87
C LEU A 300 -6.75 9.26 2.69
N GLY A 301 -7.57 8.41 3.31
CA GLY A 301 -7.12 7.20 4.01
C GLY A 301 -7.92 5.96 3.64
N LEU A 302 -7.18 4.90 3.26
CA LEU A 302 -7.74 3.62 2.83
C LEU A 302 -7.19 2.44 3.63
N ASP A 303 -5.90 2.46 3.95
CA ASP A 303 -5.19 1.28 4.45
C ASP A 303 -5.69 0.79 5.82
N PRO A 304 -6.00 -0.51 5.96
CA PRO A 304 -6.48 -1.09 7.22
C PRO A 304 -5.39 -1.28 8.26
N ASN A 305 -4.12 -1.16 7.86
CA ASN A 305 -2.98 -1.62 8.66
C ASN A 305 -2.63 -0.64 9.80
N PRO A 306 -2.20 -1.15 10.97
CA PRO A 306 -1.82 -0.31 12.11
C PRO A 306 -0.68 0.67 11.82
N GLU A 307 0.24 0.36 10.89
CA GLU A 307 1.37 1.23 10.49
C GLU A 307 0.91 2.63 10.07
N GLN A 308 -0.30 2.75 9.53
CA GLN A 308 -0.86 4.04 9.16
C GLN A 308 -1.07 4.98 10.33
N THR A 309 -1.39 4.44 11.51
CA THR A 309 -1.51 5.24 12.73
C THR A 309 -0.19 5.95 13.01
N HIS A 310 0.93 5.26 12.85
CA HIS A 310 2.26 5.81 13.10
C HIS A 310 2.64 6.88 12.08
N ARG A 311 2.30 6.68 10.81
CA ARG A 311 2.46 7.70 9.78
C ARG A 311 1.66 8.95 10.13
N LEU A 312 0.40 8.80 10.50
CA LEU A 312 -0.47 9.94 10.82
C LEU A 312 -0.19 10.59 12.19
N LEU A 313 0.45 9.92 13.15
CA LEU A 313 0.85 10.55 14.43
C LEU A 313 1.83 11.71 14.23
N THR A 314 2.75 11.56 13.27
CA THR A 314 3.72 12.62 12.92
C THR A 314 3.09 13.78 12.16
N ASN A 315 1.84 13.62 11.73
CA ASN A 315 1.14 14.58 10.91
C ASN A 315 0.72 15.86 11.70
N HIS A 316 0.91 17.03 11.08
CA HIS A 316 0.54 18.35 11.60
C HIS A 316 -0.81 18.87 11.05
N THR A 317 -1.48 18.14 10.15
CA THR A 317 -2.79 18.57 9.67
C THR A 317 -3.88 18.26 10.66
N PHE A 318 -4.04 19.19 11.59
CA PHE A 318 -5.02 19.06 12.63
C PHE A 318 -6.44 19.10 12.05
N HIS A 319 -6.72 19.81 10.96
CA HIS A 319 -8.08 19.91 10.41
C HIS A 319 -8.14 19.91 8.88
N ILE A 320 -8.35 18.74 8.26
CA ILE A 320 -8.50 18.58 6.81
C ILE A 320 -9.75 17.76 6.48
N PRO A 321 -10.53 18.14 5.44
CA PRO A 321 -11.55 17.27 4.85
C PRO A 321 -10.96 15.92 4.45
N PHE A 322 -11.37 14.86 5.15
CA PHE A 322 -10.74 13.55 5.06
C PHE A 322 -11.67 12.54 4.40
N LEU A 323 -11.31 12.14 3.18
CA LEU A 323 -11.95 11.08 2.40
C LEU A 323 -11.56 9.73 2.99
N TYR A 324 -12.54 8.88 3.29
CA TYR A 324 -12.27 7.57 3.88
C TYR A 324 -13.24 6.49 3.40
N ARG A 325 -12.77 5.24 3.45
CA ARG A 325 -13.62 4.04 3.41
C ARG A 325 -13.64 3.37 4.78
N LEU A 326 -14.66 2.57 5.06
CA LEU A 326 -14.85 1.91 6.37
C LEU A 326 -13.69 0.99 6.78
N ARG A 327 -12.84 0.57 5.83
CA ARG A 327 -11.71 -0.33 6.06
C ARG A 327 -10.49 0.30 6.71
N ILE A 328 -10.36 1.64 6.66
CA ILE A 328 -9.19 2.36 7.18
C ILE A 328 -8.91 1.99 8.65
N SER A 329 -7.64 1.89 9.05
CA SER A 329 -7.26 1.72 10.45
C SER A 329 -8.03 2.67 11.38
N HIS A 330 -8.81 2.12 12.31
CA HIS A 330 -9.65 2.93 13.21
C HIS A 330 -8.81 3.91 14.05
N ALA A 331 -7.66 3.46 14.55
CA ALA A 331 -6.74 4.28 15.31
C ALA A 331 -6.18 5.44 14.47
N ALA A 332 -5.78 5.18 13.21
CA ALA A 332 -5.35 6.21 12.28
C ALA A 332 -6.49 7.20 11.97
N PHE A 333 -7.72 6.69 11.81
CA PHE A 333 -8.90 7.50 11.53
C PHE A 333 -9.28 8.46 12.67
N GLN A 334 -9.05 8.09 13.94
CA GLN A 334 -9.29 8.98 15.08
C GLN A 334 -8.32 10.17 15.14
N LEU A 335 -7.15 10.09 14.50
CA LEU A 335 -6.18 11.18 14.47
C LEU A 335 -6.63 12.32 13.56
N MET A 336 -7.47 12.04 12.57
CA MET A 336 -7.98 13.03 11.62
C MET A 336 -9.14 13.82 12.22
N GLN A 337 -8.94 15.12 12.48
CA GLN A 337 -9.98 15.94 13.12
C GLN A 337 -10.87 16.71 12.15
N GLY A 338 -10.52 16.83 10.86
CA GLY A 338 -11.36 17.58 9.92
C GLY A 338 -12.65 16.84 9.53
N PRO A 339 -13.48 17.44 8.65
CA PRO A 339 -14.72 16.83 8.18
C PRO A 339 -14.49 15.44 7.62
N LYS A 340 -15.23 14.45 8.14
CA LYS A 340 -15.17 13.06 7.66
C LYS A 340 -16.06 12.92 6.43
N ILE A 341 -15.50 12.46 5.31
CA ILE A 341 -16.19 12.32 4.04
C ILE A 341 -16.16 10.86 3.61
N TYR A 342 -17.30 10.20 3.71
CA TYR A 342 -17.43 8.80 3.33
C TYR A 342 -17.46 8.63 1.82
N VAL A 343 -16.60 7.76 1.31
CA VAL A 343 -16.56 7.36 -0.10
C VAL A 343 -17.31 6.02 -0.24
N SER A 344 -18.52 6.05 -0.80
CA SER A 344 -19.33 4.86 -1.08
C SER A 344 -18.89 4.15 -2.37
N GLY A 345 -19.56 3.05 -2.75
CA GLY A 345 -19.20 2.27 -3.94
C GLY A 345 -18.01 1.35 -3.69
N SER A 346 -17.94 0.75 -2.50
CA SER A 346 -16.93 -0.26 -2.16
C SER A 346 -17.23 -1.59 -2.85
N THR A 347 -16.21 -2.30 -3.32
CA THR A 347 -16.35 -3.66 -3.90
C THR A 347 -16.74 -4.73 -2.86
N ASN A 348 -16.72 -4.39 -1.57
CA ASN A 348 -17.11 -5.30 -0.49
C ASN A 348 -18.64 -5.44 -0.37
N GLN A 349 -19.12 -6.69 -0.38
CA GLN A 349 -20.56 -7.03 -0.32
C GLN A 349 -21.27 -6.51 0.94
N LEU A 350 -20.62 -6.56 2.10
CA LEU A 350 -21.19 -6.09 3.37
C LEU A 350 -21.36 -4.57 3.35
N ALA A 351 -20.31 -3.85 2.97
CA ALA A 351 -20.34 -2.39 2.87
C ALA A 351 -21.40 -1.93 1.87
N SER A 352 -21.44 -2.55 0.68
CA SER A 352 -22.45 -2.29 -0.34
C SER A 352 -23.88 -2.51 0.15
N TRP A 353 -24.12 -3.55 0.96
CA TRP A 353 -25.44 -3.79 1.57
C TRP A 353 -25.83 -2.67 2.53
N PHE A 354 -24.94 -2.28 3.45
CA PHE A 354 -25.19 -1.14 4.34
C PHE A 354 -25.45 0.15 3.56
N GLU A 355 -24.65 0.40 2.52
CA GLU A 355 -24.81 1.58 1.68
C GLU A 355 -26.18 1.64 1.01
N LYS A 356 -26.68 0.51 0.52
CA LYS A 356 -27.99 0.40 -0.12
C LYS A 356 -29.13 0.60 0.89
N GLU A 357 -29.09 -0.08 2.02
CA GLU A 357 -30.16 -0.01 3.04
C GLU A 357 -30.20 1.37 3.73
N LEU A 358 -29.07 2.07 3.78
CA LEU A 358 -28.97 3.44 4.30
C LEU A 358 -29.20 4.52 3.23
N ASP A 359 -29.49 4.14 1.99
CA ASP A 359 -29.71 5.05 0.86
C ASP A 359 -28.52 6.01 0.62
N ILE A 360 -27.30 5.49 0.72
CA ILE A 360 -26.02 6.19 0.50
C ILE A 360 -25.12 5.49 -0.53
N ALA A 361 -25.68 4.53 -1.27
CA ALA A 361 -25.00 3.85 -2.36
C ALA A 361 -24.55 4.86 -3.41
N GLY A 362 -23.26 4.81 -3.74
CA GLY A 362 -22.65 5.61 -4.79
C GLY A 362 -22.42 4.79 -6.07
N PRO A 363 -21.97 5.45 -7.15
CA PRO A 363 -21.45 4.72 -8.30
C PRO A 363 -20.23 3.88 -7.90
N GLN A 364 -20.02 2.77 -8.60
CA GLN A 364 -18.78 2.02 -8.46
C GLN A 364 -17.59 2.89 -8.90
N LEU A 365 -16.55 2.92 -8.08
CA LEU A 365 -15.31 3.66 -8.34
C LEU A 365 -14.19 2.67 -8.66
N ASP A 366 -13.34 3.00 -9.62
CA ASP A 366 -12.09 2.27 -9.84
C ASP A 366 -11.06 2.69 -8.77
N GLU A 367 -10.77 1.80 -7.83
CA GLU A 367 -9.85 2.09 -6.72
C GLU A 367 -8.37 2.00 -7.12
N GLY A 368 -8.07 1.42 -8.29
CA GLY A 368 -6.70 1.08 -8.68
C GLY A 368 -5.96 0.26 -7.63
N HIS A 369 -4.67 0.54 -7.43
CA HIS A 369 -3.80 -0.24 -6.54
C HIS A 369 -3.54 0.44 -5.20
N ASN A 370 -3.75 1.75 -5.09
CA ASN A 370 -3.44 2.49 -3.87
C ASN A 370 -4.25 3.80 -3.71
N VAL A 371 -3.90 4.55 -2.66
CA VAL A 371 -4.54 5.81 -2.27
C VAL A 371 -4.52 6.89 -3.37
N VAL A 372 -3.47 6.94 -4.20
CA VAL A 372 -3.29 7.94 -5.27
C VAL A 372 -4.19 7.63 -6.46
N ASN A 373 -4.35 6.36 -6.81
CA ASN A 373 -5.29 5.95 -7.85
C ASN A 373 -6.73 6.32 -7.47
N LEU A 374 -7.14 6.05 -6.22
CA LEU A 374 -8.46 6.45 -5.73
C LEU A 374 -8.62 7.98 -5.68
N CYS A 375 -7.58 8.75 -5.31
CA CYS A 375 -7.62 10.21 -5.41
C CYS A 375 -7.85 10.69 -6.85
N THR A 376 -7.26 10.01 -7.84
CA THR A 376 -7.45 10.31 -9.27
C THR A 376 -8.91 10.11 -9.67
N GLU A 377 -9.47 8.94 -9.37
CA GLU A 377 -10.87 8.63 -9.69
C GLU A 377 -11.84 9.60 -9.00
N ILE A 378 -11.58 9.95 -7.74
CA ILE A 378 -12.41 10.94 -7.02
C ILE A 378 -12.29 12.33 -7.65
N ALA A 379 -11.09 12.79 -7.98
CA ALA A 379 -10.90 14.09 -8.65
C ALA A 379 -11.61 14.15 -10.01
N TYR A 380 -11.56 13.05 -10.77
CA TYR A 380 -12.32 12.91 -12.01
C TYR A 380 -13.84 13.00 -11.75
N LYS A 381 -14.38 12.26 -10.78
CA LYS A 381 -15.82 12.34 -10.42
C LYS A 381 -16.23 13.71 -9.89
N MET A 382 -15.33 14.45 -9.26
CA MET A 382 -15.54 15.86 -8.86
C MET A 382 -15.60 16.83 -10.06
N GLY A 383 -15.29 16.36 -11.28
CA GLY A 383 -15.29 17.13 -12.52
C GLY A 383 -13.97 17.86 -12.81
N CYS A 384 -12.89 17.53 -12.09
CA CYS A 384 -11.63 18.24 -12.21
C CYS A 384 -10.99 18.01 -13.59
N ASN A 385 -10.45 19.08 -14.18
CA ASN A 385 -9.74 19.03 -15.46
C ASN A 385 -8.83 20.27 -15.59
N PRO A 386 -7.51 20.13 -15.82
CA PRO A 386 -6.74 18.87 -15.90
C PRO A 386 -6.52 18.20 -14.54
N ILE A 387 -6.09 16.93 -14.56
CA ILE A 387 -5.56 16.19 -13.40
C ILE A 387 -4.03 16.11 -13.55
N ILE A 388 -3.33 16.64 -12.56
CA ILE A 388 -1.88 16.87 -12.56
C ILE A 388 -1.25 16.04 -11.43
N TYR A 389 -0.15 15.36 -11.72
CA TYR A 389 0.59 14.55 -10.74
C TYR A 389 1.89 15.20 -10.34
N VAL A 390 2.18 15.31 -9.04
CA VAL A 390 3.45 15.87 -8.52
C VAL A 390 4.02 14.94 -7.46
N GLY A 391 5.32 14.64 -7.53
CA GLY A 391 5.98 13.79 -6.54
C GLY A 391 5.62 12.30 -6.66
N MET A 392 5.24 11.85 -7.85
CA MET A 392 4.86 10.47 -8.15
C MET A 392 6.00 9.72 -8.86
N ASP A 393 7.16 9.63 -8.23
CA ASP A 393 8.38 9.07 -8.82
C ASP A 393 8.24 7.59 -9.21
N LEU A 394 7.57 6.80 -8.37
CA LEU A 394 7.40 5.36 -8.59
C LEU A 394 8.75 4.64 -8.78
N ALA A 395 9.80 5.13 -8.11
CA ALA A 395 11.18 4.69 -8.25
C ALA A 395 12.01 5.08 -7.02
N TYR A 396 13.17 4.44 -6.88
CA TYR A 396 14.21 4.84 -5.94
C TYR A 396 15.06 5.98 -6.52
N THR A 397 14.44 7.15 -6.69
CA THR A 397 15.14 8.36 -7.14
C THR A 397 16.19 8.75 -6.08
N GLU A 398 17.44 8.97 -6.49
CA GLU A 398 18.56 9.26 -5.58
C GLU A 398 18.75 8.21 -4.45
N ILE A 399 18.42 6.94 -4.73
CA ILE A 399 18.51 5.79 -3.79
C ILE A 399 17.42 5.82 -2.69
N GLN A 400 16.58 6.84 -2.63
CA GLN A 400 15.51 6.95 -1.62
C GLN A 400 14.12 6.65 -2.22
N PRO A 401 13.23 5.97 -1.49
CA PRO A 401 11.87 5.70 -1.95
C PRO A 401 10.90 6.88 -1.71
N TYR A 402 11.25 7.82 -0.83
CA TYR A 402 10.39 8.93 -0.41
C TYR A 402 11.19 10.22 -0.24
N ALA A 403 10.52 11.37 -0.35
CA ALA A 403 11.10 12.67 -0.05
C ALA A 403 11.50 12.80 1.44
N LYS A 404 12.52 13.64 1.70
CA LYS A 404 12.93 14.00 3.06
C LYS A 404 11.76 14.64 3.80
N GLY A 405 11.41 14.10 4.98
CA GLY A 405 10.28 14.58 5.78
C GLY A 405 9.42 13.50 6.41
N ILE A 406 9.61 12.23 6.05
CA ILE A 406 9.02 11.11 6.80
C ILE A 406 9.88 10.85 8.05
N SER A 407 9.64 11.62 9.11
CA SER A 407 10.15 11.26 10.43
C SER A 407 9.26 10.15 11.02
N THR A 408 9.85 9.13 11.65
CA THR A 408 9.10 8.16 12.44
C THR A 408 8.93 8.69 13.85
N HIS A 409 7.71 8.63 14.40
CA HIS A 409 7.49 8.97 15.79
C HIS A 409 8.39 8.09 16.68
N PRO A 410 9.07 8.61 17.72
CA PRO A 410 10.06 7.85 18.50
C PRO A 410 9.49 6.65 19.25
N LEU A 411 8.20 6.68 19.62
CA LEU A 411 7.50 5.48 20.12
C LEU A 411 7.34 4.36 19.08
N TRP A 412 7.77 4.57 17.84
CA TRP A 412 7.71 3.62 16.74
C TRP A 412 9.11 3.28 16.20
N ILE A 413 10.01 2.92 17.11
CA ILE A 413 11.26 2.25 16.74
C ILE A 413 11.01 0.75 16.62
N ASP A 414 11.21 0.22 15.41
CA ASP A 414 11.19 -1.20 15.13
C ASP A 414 12.62 -1.75 15.08
N ILE A 415 13.00 -2.53 16.09
CA ILE A 415 14.33 -3.17 16.19
C ILE A 415 14.38 -4.43 15.31
N SER A 416 13.23 -4.94 14.83
CA SER A 416 13.15 -6.19 14.08
C SER A 416 13.37 -6.06 12.57
N GLN A 417 13.39 -4.83 12.05
CA GLN A 417 13.69 -4.55 10.65
C GLN A 417 14.85 -3.55 10.54
N PRO A 418 16.12 -4.00 10.61
CA PRO A 418 17.22 -3.16 10.15
C PRO A 418 16.92 -2.76 8.71
N TYR A 419 17.13 -1.49 8.36
CA TYR A 419 16.99 -0.95 7.00
C TYR A 419 17.57 -1.97 5.98
N GLN A 420 16.71 -2.77 5.36
CA GLN A 420 17.13 -3.74 4.36
C GLN A 420 17.49 -2.95 3.10
N THR A 421 18.76 -2.56 3.00
CA THR A 421 19.36 -1.86 1.85
C THR A 421 19.53 -2.75 0.61
N GLY A 422 18.78 -3.83 0.52
CA GLY A 422 18.78 -4.73 -0.63
C GLY A 422 17.39 -5.31 -0.80
N ASP A 423 16.47 -4.52 -1.33
CA ASP A 423 15.17 -5.04 -1.74
C ASP A 423 15.39 -5.99 -2.92
N GLN A 424 15.42 -7.31 -2.66
CA GLN A 424 15.60 -8.36 -3.67
C GLN A 424 14.50 -8.33 -4.76
N LYS A 425 13.50 -7.46 -4.61
CA LYS A 425 12.40 -7.22 -5.56
C LYS A 425 12.60 -5.99 -6.44
N ALA A 426 13.75 -5.30 -6.34
CA ALA A 426 14.04 -4.13 -7.15
C ALA A 426 14.34 -4.51 -8.61
N VAL A 427 13.76 -3.76 -9.54
CA VAL A 427 13.90 -3.94 -11.00
C VAL A 427 14.53 -2.70 -11.60
N LEU A 428 15.34 -2.86 -12.65
CA LEU A 428 15.89 -1.73 -13.40
C LEU A 428 14.94 -1.31 -14.53
N ARG A 429 14.69 0.00 -14.63
CA ARG A 429 13.93 0.65 -15.70
C ARG A 429 14.55 1.99 -16.04
N THR A 430 14.18 2.55 -17.19
CA THR A 430 14.53 3.92 -17.55
C THR A 430 13.52 4.90 -16.96
N ASP A 431 13.99 6.01 -16.41
CA ASP A 431 13.17 7.11 -15.95
C ASP A 431 12.72 8.02 -17.11
N ILE A 432 11.98 9.10 -16.79
CA ILE A 432 11.52 10.10 -17.76
C ILE A 432 12.65 10.87 -18.47
N PHE A 433 13.89 10.76 -17.99
CA PHE A 433 15.09 11.34 -18.59
C PHE A 433 15.94 10.30 -19.33
N ASN A 434 15.41 9.08 -19.54
CA ASN A 434 16.09 7.92 -20.13
C ASN A 434 17.31 7.43 -19.33
N GLN A 435 17.35 7.67 -18.02
CA GLN A 435 18.40 7.19 -17.11
C GLN A 435 17.96 5.92 -16.39
N TRP A 436 18.89 5.00 -16.13
CA TRP A 436 18.60 3.78 -15.40
C TRP A 436 18.34 4.05 -13.92
N ILE A 437 17.16 3.64 -13.45
CA ILE A 437 16.70 3.76 -12.07
C ILE A 437 16.25 2.39 -11.55
N LYS A 438 16.40 2.19 -10.24
CA LYS A 438 15.78 1.07 -9.54
C LYS A 438 14.33 1.42 -9.23
N THR A 439 13.42 0.48 -9.42
CA THR A 439 12.00 0.59 -9.07
C THR A 439 11.49 -0.74 -8.50
N LYS A 440 10.20 -0.82 -8.16
CA LYS A 440 9.50 -2.04 -7.75
C LYS A 440 8.42 -2.39 -8.78
N TRP A 441 8.09 -3.67 -8.88
CA TRP A 441 6.97 -4.13 -9.70
C TRP A 441 5.63 -3.46 -9.34
N GLU A 442 5.38 -3.23 -8.05
CA GLU A 442 4.17 -2.58 -7.54
C GLU A 442 4.02 -1.15 -8.11
N TRP A 443 5.13 -0.42 -8.21
CA TRP A 443 5.19 0.93 -8.78
C TRP A 443 5.07 0.96 -10.30
N ILE A 444 5.57 -0.07 -10.99
CA ILE A 444 5.34 -0.24 -12.44
C ILE A 444 3.85 -0.48 -12.72
N ALA A 445 3.19 -1.33 -11.91
CA ALA A 445 1.76 -1.60 -12.04
C ALA A 445 0.93 -0.32 -11.83
N GLU A 446 1.29 0.48 -10.82
CA GLU A 446 0.68 1.77 -10.57
C GLU A 446 0.83 2.76 -11.75
N ALA A 447 2.03 2.88 -12.33
CA ALA A 447 2.26 3.69 -13.52
C ALA A 447 1.42 3.22 -14.71
N ASN A 448 1.32 1.91 -14.91
CA ASN A 448 0.51 1.31 -15.97
C ASN A 448 -0.98 1.56 -15.77
N TRP A 449 -1.49 1.49 -14.54
CA TRP A 449 -2.89 1.80 -14.24
C TRP A 449 -3.21 3.25 -14.62
N LEU A 450 -2.35 4.22 -14.26
CA LEU A 450 -2.54 5.63 -14.64
C LEU A 450 -2.58 5.80 -16.17
N GLY A 451 -1.72 5.08 -16.89
CA GLY A 451 -1.73 5.08 -18.35
C GLY A 451 -2.97 4.44 -18.98
N GLN A 452 -3.52 3.40 -18.36
CA GLN A 452 -4.79 2.80 -18.79
C GLN A 452 -5.98 3.70 -18.45
N PHE A 453 -5.99 4.31 -17.27
CA PHE A 453 -6.99 5.27 -16.86
C PHE A 453 -7.07 6.44 -17.86
N ALA A 454 -5.92 7.01 -18.23
CA ALA A 454 -5.85 8.07 -19.24
C ALA A 454 -6.43 7.67 -20.61
N LYS A 455 -6.27 6.41 -21.02
CA LYS A 455 -6.84 5.89 -22.28
C LYS A 455 -8.36 5.73 -22.20
N HIS A 456 -8.89 5.29 -21.06
CA HIS A 456 -10.33 5.12 -20.87
C HIS A 456 -11.06 6.45 -20.63
N HIS A 457 -10.35 7.47 -20.14
CA HIS A 457 -10.87 8.79 -19.79
C HIS A 457 -10.29 9.90 -20.67
N SER A 458 -10.44 9.76 -21.99
CA SER A 458 -9.92 10.73 -22.98
C SER A 458 -10.62 12.11 -22.96
N ASP A 459 -11.68 12.26 -22.17
CA ASP A 459 -12.44 13.50 -21.98
C ASP A 459 -11.75 14.49 -21.01
N ILE A 460 -10.78 14.03 -20.23
CA ILE A 460 -9.95 14.85 -19.35
C ILE A 460 -8.50 14.86 -19.80
N GLN A 461 -7.77 15.91 -19.43
CA GLN A 461 -6.34 15.98 -19.64
C GLN A 461 -5.60 15.54 -18.37
N MET A 462 -4.78 14.51 -18.50
CA MET A 462 -3.87 14.05 -17.45
C MET A 462 -2.44 14.49 -17.76
N ILE A 463 -1.72 14.97 -16.75
CA ILE A 463 -0.37 15.50 -16.92
C ILE A 463 0.52 15.01 -15.78
N ASN A 464 1.66 14.41 -16.13
CA ASN A 464 2.68 14.08 -15.16
C ASN A 464 3.65 15.25 -14.97
N ALA A 465 3.50 15.98 -13.86
CA ALA A 465 4.38 17.06 -13.42
C ALA A 465 5.47 16.61 -12.43
N THR A 466 5.69 15.30 -12.34
CA THR A 466 6.77 14.72 -11.54
C THR A 466 8.09 14.89 -12.27
N GLU A 467 9.06 15.54 -11.62
CA GLU A 467 10.39 15.84 -12.20
C GLU A 467 11.42 14.77 -11.80
N GLY A 468 11.04 13.51 -12.00
CA GLY A 468 11.85 12.31 -11.76
C GLY A 468 11.03 11.03 -11.87
N GLY A 469 11.71 9.87 -11.83
CA GLY A 469 11.06 8.58 -11.73
C GLY A 469 10.53 8.00 -13.06
N LEU A 470 9.71 6.95 -12.99
CA LEU A 470 9.35 6.11 -14.14
C LEU A 470 8.55 6.79 -15.25
N GLY A 471 7.74 7.80 -14.91
CA GLY A 471 6.71 8.32 -15.82
C GLY A 471 5.50 7.39 -15.94
N PHE A 472 4.45 7.84 -16.64
CA PHE A 472 3.24 7.04 -16.85
C PHE A 472 3.01 6.83 -18.35
N PRO A 473 2.80 5.59 -18.83
CA PRO A 473 2.57 5.33 -20.24
C PRO A 473 1.38 6.13 -20.78
N SER A 474 1.54 6.79 -21.93
CA SER A 474 0.48 7.57 -22.60
C SER A 474 0.01 8.84 -21.86
N VAL A 475 0.69 9.25 -20.78
CA VAL A 475 0.46 10.54 -20.11
C VAL A 475 1.64 11.46 -20.38
N PRO A 476 1.44 12.71 -20.86
CA PRO A 476 2.53 13.63 -21.13
C PRO A 476 3.26 14.05 -19.85
N ASN A 477 4.58 14.14 -19.95
CA ASN A 477 5.46 14.69 -18.92
C ASN A 477 5.76 16.16 -19.21
N LEU A 478 5.54 17.03 -18.23
CA LEU A 478 5.85 18.46 -18.25
C LEU A 478 6.48 18.85 -16.91
N SER A 479 7.31 19.88 -16.84
CA SER A 479 7.73 20.44 -15.55
C SER A 479 6.54 21.10 -14.84
N LEU A 480 6.60 21.23 -13.51
CA LEU A 480 5.52 21.91 -12.78
C LEU A 480 5.38 23.38 -13.20
N GLU A 481 6.47 24.00 -13.66
CA GLU A 481 6.48 25.36 -14.16
C GLU A 481 5.78 25.51 -15.52
N GLU A 482 6.00 24.58 -16.44
CA GLU A 482 5.26 24.53 -17.70
C GLU A 482 3.77 24.31 -17.44
N VAL A 483 3.43 23.41 -16.52
CA VAL A 483 2.04 23.17 -16.12
C VAL A 483 1.42 24.43 -15.52
N PHE A 484 2.15 25.15 -14.67
CA PHE A 484 1.67 26.39 -14.09
C PHE A 484 1.29 27.42 -15.17
N ASN A 485 2.20 27.64 -16.12
CA ASN A 485 2.02 28.62 -17.19
C ASN A 485 0.89 28.25 -18.16
N LEU A 486 0.66 26.96 -18.39
CA LEU A 486 -0.35 26.47 -19.33
C LEU A 486 -1.74 26.30 -18.72
N TYR A 487 -1.83 25.84 -17.47
CA TYR A 487 -3.08 25.34 -16.89
C TYR A 487 -3.48 25.99 -15.55
N LEU A 488 -2.57 26.63 -14.83
CA LEU A 488 -2.82 27.13 -13.47
C LEU A 488 -2.82 28.66 -13.36
N THR A 489 -3.21 29.36 -14.43
CA THR A 489 -3.14 30.84 -14.51
C THR A 489 -4.25 31.57 -13.75
N LYS A 490 -5.41 30.92 -13.57
CA LYS A 490 -6.56 31.50 -12.85
C LYS A 490 -6.56 31.06 -11.37
N SER A 491 -6.91 31.99 -10.50
CA SER A 491 -7.06 31.74 -9.05
C SER A 491 -8.52 31.60 -8.61
N TYR A 492 -8.74 30.89 -7.51
CA TYR A 492 -10.01 30.52 -6.94
C TYR A 492 -9.89 30.41 -5.43
N ASP A 493 -10.98 30.68 -4.71
CA ASP A 493 -11.05 30.50 -3.28
C ASP A 493 -11.43 29.06 -2.93
N ILE A 494 -10.58 28.12 -3.35
CA ILE A 494 -10.87 26.67 -3.34
C ILE A 494 -11.17 26.16 -1.94
N SER A 495 -10.43 26.62 -0.92
CA SER A 495 -10.64 26.18 0.47
C SER A 495 -12.05 26.52 0.98
N ASN A 496 -12.55 27.73 0.67
CA ASN A 496 -13.91 28.13 1.05
C ASN A 496 -14.97 27.48 0.16
N TRP A 497 -14.65 27.19 -1.10
CA TRP A 497 -15.52 26.44 -1.98
C TRP A 497 -15.73 25.02 -1.46
N VAL A 498 -14.65 24.30 -1.12
CA VAL A 498 -14.69 22.98 -0.50
C VAL A 498 -15.52 23.00 0.78
N HIS A 499 -15.28 23.98 1.66
CA HIS A 499 -16.08 24.14 2.88
C HIS A 499 -17.57 24.34 2.57
N ALA A 500 -17.90 25.20 1.62
CA ALA A 500 -19.29 25.48 1.25
C ALA A 500 -20.01 24.25 0.69
N GLU A 501 -19.37 23.47 -0.19
CA GLU A 501 -19.95 22.23 -0.73
C GLU A 501 -20.15 21.17 0.36
N ILE A 502 -19.23 21.06 1.32
CA ILE A 502 -19.38 20.16 2.48
C ILE A 502 -20.57 20.59 3.36
N GLN A 503 -20.71 21.89 3.64
CA GLN A 503 -21.77 22.40 4.52
C GLN A 503 -23.15 22.40 3.88
N ASN A 504 -23.25 22.62 2.57
CA ASN A 504 -24.53 22.67 1.85
C ASN A 504 -25.33 21.36 1.91
N GLN A 505 -24.72 20.26 2.36
CA GLN A 505 -25.39 18.97 2.46
C GLN A 505 -25.09 18.30 3.82
N PRO A 506 -26.05 18.32 4.77
CA PRO A 506 -25.85 17.72 6.08
C PRO A 506 -25.75 16.18 6.00
N PRO A 507 -25.21 15.53 7.05
CA PRO A 507 -25.22 14.08 7.17
C PRO A 507 -26.64 13.51 7.02
N LYS A 508 -26.79 12.51 6.14
CA LYS A 508 -28.06 11.86 5.81
C LYS A 508 -28.49 10.82 6.84
N ILE A 509 -27.53 10.20 7.53
CA ILE A 509 -27.75 9.02 8.36
C ILE A 509 -28.06 9.39 9.81
N THR A 510 -29.09 8.79 10.38
CA THR A 510 -29.43 8.96 11.80
C THR A 510 -28.86 7.81 12.64
N LYS A 511 -28.49 8.10 13.90
CA LYS A 511 -28.02 7.06 14.83
C LYS A 511 -29.02 5.90 15.00
N PRO A 512 -30.35 6.14 15.15
CA PRO A 512 -31.32 5.05 15.28
C PRO A 512 -31.44 4.17 14.03
N ALA A 513 -31.42 4.77 12.83
CA ALA A 513 -31.48 4.01 11.58
C ALA A 513 -30.29 3.05 11.43
N LEU A 514 -29.07 3.56 11.72
CA LEU A 514 -27.86 2.75 11.69
C LEU A 514 -27.90 1.61 12.73
N LEU A 515 -28.29 1.92 13.97
CA LEU A 515 -28.40 0.93 15.04
C LEU A 515 -29.41 -0.17 14.72
N ASN A 516 -30.57 0.19 14.17
CA ASN A 516 -31.58 -0.77 13.76
C ASN A 516 -31.03 -1.73 12.70
N LEU A 517 -30.30 -1.21 11.70
CA LEU A 517 -29.74 -2.02 10.63
C LEU A 517 -28.62 -2.96 11.13
N ILE A 518 -27.72 -2.48 11.99
CA ILE A 518 -26.69 -3.31 12.62
C ILE A 518 -27.33 -4.41 13.48
N ASN A 519 -28.36 -4.09 14.26
CA ASN A 519 -29.07 -5.08 15.07
C ASN A 519 -29.83 -6.10 14.21
N GLN A 520 -30.41 -5.69 13.08
CA GLN A 520 -31.05 -6.59 12.13
C GLN A 520 -30.04 -7.60 11.56
N LEU A 521 -28.86 -7.14 11.14
CA LEU A 521 -27.78 -8.03 10.69
C LEU A 521 -27.37 -8.98 11.82
N LYS A 522 -27.07 -8.44 13.01
CA LYS A 522 -26.63 -9.21 14.16
C LYS A 522 -27.63 -10.31 14.53
N ASN A 523 -28.92 -9.99 14.64
CA ASN A 523 -29.96 -10.96 14.98
C ASN A 523 -30.07 -12.09 13.94
N SER A 524 -29.91 -11.78 12.66
CA SER A 524 -29.88 -12.79 11.59
C SER A 524 -28.63 -13.68 11.68
N LEU A 525 -27.47 -13.11 12.06
CA LEU A 525 -26.24 -13.86 12.30
C LEU A 525 -26.31 -14.74 13.55
N ASP A 526 -26.93 -14.26 14.65
CA ASP A 526 -27.16 -15.05 15.86
C ASP A 526 -28.00 -16.30 15.55
N LYS A 527 -29.05 -16.13 14.73
CA LYS A 527 -29.88 -17.25 14.26
C LYS A 527 -29.06 -18.26 13.44
N CYS A 528 -28.24 -17.77 12.50
CA CYS A 528 -27.33 -18.65 11.74
C CYS A 528 -26.38 -19.42 12.67
N LEU A 529 -25.83 -18.74 13.69
CA LEU A 529 -24.90 -19.32 14.65
C LEU A 529 -25.53 -20.45 15.47
N GLU A 530 -26.76 -20.24 15.95
CA GLU A 530 -27.53 -21.27 16.67
C GLU A 530 -27.77 -22.51 15.80
N ASP A 531 -28.18 -22.31 14.54
CA ASP A 531 -28.44 -23.40 13.59
C ASP A 531 -27.16 -24.19 13.27
N TYR A 532 -26.03 -23.51 13.05
CA TYR A 532 -24.72 -24.17 12.83
C TYR A 532 -24.27 -24.97 14.06
N ARG A 533 -24.31 -24.39 15.26
CA ARG A 533 -23.91 -25.08 16.51
C ARG A 533 -24.76 -26.32 16.76
N SER A 534 -26.07 -26.22 16.56
CA SER A 534 -27.01 -27.34 16.70
C SER A 534 -26.66 -28.48 15.72
N THR A 535 -26.38 -28.13 14.46
CA THR A 535 -26.03 -29.10 13.42
C THR A 535 -24.68 -29.77 13.70
N ILE A 536 -23.64 -29.00 14.01
CA ILE A 536 -22.29 -29.51 14.33
C ILE A 536 -22.35 -30.50 15.49
N LYS A 537 -23.00 -30.12 16.59
CA LYS A 537 -23.15 -30.97 17.78
C LYS A 537 -23.87 -32.29 17.45
N THR A 538 -24.94 -32.22 16.66
CA THR A 538 -25.69 -33.40 16.21
C THR A 538 -24.82 -34.33 15.36
N LYS A 539 -24.06 -33.78 14.41
CA LYS A 539 -23.24 -34.57 13.48
C LYS A 539 -21.99 -35.17 14.12
N GLN A 540 -21.32 -34.45 15.00
CA GLN A 540 -20.20 -34.99 15.79
C GLN A 540 -20.66 -36.14 16.69
N THR A 541 -21.84 -36.03 17.31
CA THR A 541 -22.43 -37.11 18.10
C THR A 541 -22.66 -38.35 17.23
N VAL A 542 -23.28 -38.19 16.06
CA VAL A 542 -23.52 -39.31 15.13
C VAL A 542 -22.23 -39.97 14.65
N GLN A 543 -21.16 -39.20 14.39
CA GLN A 543 -19.86 -39.73 13.98
C GLN A 543 -19.20 -40.61 15.06
N ILE A 544 -19.36 -40.26 16.34
CA ILE A 544 -18.81 -41.04 17.46
C ILE A 544 -19.52 -42.39 17.61
N PHE A 545 -20.83 -42.45 17.33
CA PHE A 545 -21.66 -43.63 17.57
C PHE A 545 -21.88 -44.54 16.33
N ALA A 546 -21.50 -44.10 15.13
CA ALA A 546 -21.71 -44.87 13.90
C ALA A 546 -20.44 -45.63 13.44
N SER A 547 -20.56 -46.95 13.25
CA SER A 547 -19.50 -47.83 12.72
C SER A 547 -19.45 -47.91 11.18
N SER A 548 -20.28 -47.12 10.47
CA SER A 548 -20.38 -47.10 9.01
C SER A 548 -20.44 -45.66 8.48
N ILE A 549 -20.07 -45.47 7.20
CA ILE A 549 -20.02 -44.16 6.52
C ILE A 549 -21.40 -43.50 6.59
N THR A 550 -21.54 -42.50 7.46
CA THR A 550 -22.76 -41.69 7.60
C THR A 550 -22.73 -40.55 6.59
N ASN A 551 -23.84 -40.35 5.88
CA ASN A 551 -23.99 -39.18 5.00
C ASN A 551 -24.21 -37.93 5.86
N PHE A 552 -23.42 -36.87 5.64
CA PHE A 552 -23.56 -35.62 6.42
C PHE A 552 -24.90 -34.96 6.13
N PHE A 553 -25.34 -34.98 4.87
CA PHE A 553 -26.61 -34.41 4.43
C PHE A 553 -27.75 -35.41 4.54
N ASP A 554 -28.38 -35.47 5.71
CA ASP A 554 -29.74 -36.01 5.83
C ASP A 554 -30.78 -34.93 5.50
N THR A 555 -32.04 -35.33 5.35
CA THR A 555 -33.15 -34.42 5.00
C THR A 555 -33.23 -33.20 5.93
N GLN A 556 -32.96 -33.38 7.23
CA GLN A 556 -32.99 -32.28 8.19
C GLN A 556 -31.83 -31.31 7.97
N THR A 557 -30.63 -31.82 7.73
CA THR A 557 -29.43 -31.01 7.50
C THR A 557 -29.53 -30.20 6.22
N ILE A 558 -30.11 -30.77 5.15
CA ILE A 558 -30.37 -30.07 3.88
C ILE A 558 -31.37 -28.93 4.10
N ILE A 559 -32.45 -29.17 4.85
CA ILE A 559 -33.45 -28.15 5.17
C ILE A 559 -32.81 -27.02 5.99
N THR A 560 -31.99 -27.36 6.99
CA THR A 560 -31.30 -26.37 7.82
C THR A 560 -30.30 -25.53 7.01
N ASP A 561 -29.40 -26.14 6.23
CA ASP A 561 -28.44 -25.39 5.39
C ASP A 561 -29.16 -24.51 4.34
N SER A 562 -30.26 -25.01 3.76
CA SER A 562 -31.10 -24.21 2.85
C SER A 562 -31.79 -23.05 3.57
N SER A 563 -32.26 -23.24 4.81
CA SER A 563 -32.90 -22.20 5.62
C SER A 563 -31.90 -21.12 5.99
N ILE A 564 -30.71 -21.49 6.49
CA ILE A 564 -29.61 -20.57 6.81
C ILE A 564 -29.28 -19.71 5.59
N LYS A 565 -29.19 -20.30 4.40
CA LYS A 565 -28.87 -19.58 3.16
C LYS A 565 -29.88 -18.48 2.78
N THR A 566 -31.09 -18.50 3.33
CA THR A 566 -32.10 -17.44 3.11
C THR A 566 -31.94 -16.24 4.04
N GLU A 567 -31.26 -16.43 5.17
CA GLU A 567 -31.02 -15.38 6.16
C GLU A 567 -30.24 -14.20 5.57
N ILE A 568 -30.58 -12.99 6.00
CA ILE A 568 -29.92 -11.76 5.54
C ILE A 568 -28.44 -11.80 5.92
N GLY A 569 -28.13 -12.26 7.14
CA GLY A 569 -26.78 -12.46 7.64
C GLY A 569 -25.98 -13.44 6.78
N TYR A 570 -26.60 -14.52 6.29
CA TYR A 570 -25.91 -15.39 5.35
C TYR A 570 -25.66 -14.66 4.02
N ARG A 571 -26.71 -14.13 3.40
CA ARG A 571 -26.64 -13.58 2.02
C ARG A 571 -25.66 -12.44 1.86
N HIS A 572 -25.56 -11.55 2.84
CA HIS A 572 -24.77 -10.31 2.74
C HIS A 572 -23.47 -10.32 3.53
N PHE A 573 -23.26 -11.32 4.41
CA PHE A 573 -22.05 -11.47 5.19
C PHE A 573 -21.43 -12.86 5.02
N LEU A 574 -22.11 -13.92 5.45
CA LEU A 574 -21.49 -15.25 5.55
C LEU A 574 -21.16 -15.89 4.20
N ASN A 575 -21.95 -15.61 3.17
CA ASN A 575 -21.77 -16.15 1.82
C ASN A 575 -20.38 -15.86 1.24
N MET A 576 -19.81 -14.70 1.56
CA MET A 576 -18.47 -14.32 1.11
C MET A 576 -17.40 -15.25 1.70
N PHE A 577 -17.50 -15.57 2.98
CA PHE A 577 -16.61 -16.51 3.67
C PHE A 577 -16.81 -17.94 3.18
N ASP A 578 -18.06 -18.34 2.97
CA ASP A 578 -18.41 -19.67 2.47
C ASP A 578 -17.88 -19.91 1.05
N MET A 579 -18.06 -18.94 0.15
CA MET A 579 -17.50 -18.99 -1.21
C MET A 579 -15.98 -19.05 -1.19
N ALA A 580 -15.32 -18.24 -0.36
CA ALA A 580 -13.87 -18.23 -0.24
C ALA A 580 -13.36 -19.58 0.28
N TYR A 581 -13.99 -20.15 1.31
CA TYR A 581 -13.64 -21.47 1.85
C TYR A 581 -13.78 -22.56 0.78
N GLN A 582 -14.91 -22.60 0.07
CA GLN A 582 -15.16 -23.58 -0.98
C GLN A 582 -14.16 -23.45 -2.14
N TYR A 583 -13.78 -22.23 -2.51
CA TYR A 583 -12.79 -21.99 -3.55
C TYR A 583 -11.42 -22.56 -3.15
N LEU A 584 -10.99 -22.37 -1.91
CA LEU A 584 -9.73 -22.95 -1.41
C LEU A 584 -9.77 -24.47 -1.35
N GLN A 585 -10.85 -25.06 -0.85
CA GLN A 585 -10.96 -26.52 -0.79
C GLN A 585 -10.86 -27.15 -2.18
N LYS A 586 -11.56 -26.57 -3.17
CA LYS A 586 -11.43 -27.01 -4.58
C LYS A 586 -10.00 -26.85 -5.12
N SER A 587 -9.32 -25.78 -4.74
CA SER A 587 -7.93 -25.51 -5.14
C SER A 587 -6.97 -26.56 -4.56
N HIS A 588 -7.10 -26.90 -3.27
CA HIS A 588 -6.32 -27.95 -2.63
C HIS A 588 -6.57 -29.34 -3.22
N GLN A 589 -7.83 -29.67 -3.54
CA GLN A 589 -8.21 -30.94 -4.17
C GLN A 589 -7.55 -31.13 -5.54
N LEU A 590 -7.43 -30.06 -6.34
CA LEU A 590 -6.76 -30.09 -7.64
C LEU A 590 -5.28 -30.49 -7.53
N ILE A 591 -4.59 -30.06 -6.47
CA ILE A 591 -3.15 -30.29 -6.32
C ILE A 591 -2.82 -31.66 -5.72
N HIS A 592 -3.57 -32.10 -4.71
CA HIS A 592 -3.18 -33.28 -3.95
C HIS A 592 -3.80 -34.60 -4.44
N ALA A 593 -4.69 -34.57 -5.45
CA ALA A 593 -5.36 -35.73 -6.05
C ALA A 593 -5.89 -36.78 -5.03
N LYS A 594 -6.14 -36.35 -3.79
CA LYS A 594 -6.66 -37.21 -2.72
C LYS A 594 -8.17 -37.13 -2.74
N LYS A 595 -8.84 -38.29 -2.76
CA LYS A 595 -10.25 -38.38 -2.38
C LYS A 595 -10.35 -38.05 -0.89
N SER A 596 -10.81 -36.85 -0.59
CA SER A 596 -11.16 -36.43 0.76
C SER A 596 -12.46 -37.10 1.21
N ASN A 597 -12.67 -37.16 2.52
CA ASN A 597 -13.91 -37.64 3.11
C ASN A 597 -14.94 -36.51 3.09
N GLU A 598 -15.95 -36.60 2.22
CA GLU A 598 -17.02 -35.60 2.04
C GLU A 598 -17.71 -35.21 3.37
N PHE A 599 -17.85 -36.16 4.30
CA PHE A 599 -18.41 -35.88 5.63
C PHE A 599 -17.51 -34.92 6.42
N GLN A 600 -16.20 -35.19 6.43
CA GLN A 600 -15.22 -34.43 7.19
C GLN A 600 -15.05 -33.03 6.63
N GLU A 601 -15.00 -32.88 5.30
CA GLU A 601 -14.94 -31.57 4.64
C GLU A 601 -16.17 -30.72 4.95
N THR A 602 -17.35 -31.33 4.96
CA THR A 602 -18.59 -30.60 5.27
C THR A 602 -18.62 -30.18 6.73
N LEU A 603 -18.17 -31.05 7.64
CA LEU A 603 -18.05 -30.70 9.06
C LEU A 603 -17.07 -29.54 9.28
N GLU A 604 -15.91 -29.58 8.62
CA GLU A 604 -14.89 -28.52 8.69
C GLU A 604 -15.41 -27.19 8.14
N ARG A 605 -16.16 -27.19 7.03
CA ARG A 605 -16.87 -26.02 6.51
C ARG A 605 -17.80 -25.44 7.57
N PHE A 606 -18.63 -26.26 8.21
CA PHE A 606 -19.59 -25.79 9.22
C PHE A 606 -18.88 -25.21 10.44
N CYS A 607 -17.82 -25.85 10.94
CA CYS A 607 -17.00 -25.33 12.04
C CYS A 607 -16.35 -23.99 11.69
N PHE A 608 -15.80 -23.85 10.48
CA PHE A 608 -15.23 -22.59 10.00
C PHE A 608 -16.27 -21.46 10.00
N LEU A 609 -17.47 -21.70 9.46
CA LEU A 609 -18.53 -20.69 9.43
C LEU A 609 -19.05 -20.33 10.83
N GLU A 610 -19.12 -21.29 11.75
CA GLU A 610 -19.46 -21.07 13.16
C GLU A 610 -18.44 -20.17 13.87
N GLU A 611 -17.15 -20.40 13.63
CA GLU A 611 -16.07 -19.57 14.18
C GLU A 611 -16.15 -18.13 13.67
N VAL A 612 -16.29 -17.96 12.34
CA VAL A 612 -16.45 -16.64 11.71
C VAL A 612 -17.64 -15.88 12.30
N LEU A 613 -18.79 -16.54 12.47
CA LEU A 613 -19.99 -15.94 13.08
C LEU A 613 -19.73 -15.51 14.52
N SER A 614 -19.22 -16.41 15.36
CA SER A 614 -18.97 -16.17 16.78
C SER A 614 -18.08 -14.95 17.01
N GLN A 615 -16.95 -14.89 16.29
CA GLN A 615 -16.00 -13.79 16.44
C GLN A 615 -16.62 -12.46 15.95
N ASN A 616 -17.37 -12.46 14.84
CA ASN A 616 -17.92 -11.22 14.28
C ASN A 616 -19.09 -10.67 15.08
N ILE A 617 -19.92 -11.53 15.66
CA ILE A 617 -20.96 -11.14 16.62
C ILE A 617 -20.32 -10.48 17.84
N GLN A 618 -19.19 -11.00 18.33
CA GLN A 618 -18.43 -10.35 19.41
C GLN A 618 -17.97 -8.95 19.02
N LEU A 619 -17.33 -8.77 17.86
CA LEU A 619 -16.90 -7.44 17.38
C LEU A 619 -18.08 -6.46 17.22
N MET A 620 -19.21 -6.93 16.69
CA MET A 620 -20.43 -6.13 16.59
C MET A 620 -20.92 -5.69 17.97
N ASN A 621 -20.95 -6.60 18.95
CA ASN A 621 -21.33 -6.25 20.32
C ASN A 621 -20.39 -5.21 20.92
N GLU A 622 -19.07 -5.39 20.79
CA GLU A 622 -18.09 -4.41 21.28
C GLU A 622 -18.28 -3.03 20.64
N GLY A 623 -18.51 -2.99 19.32
CA GLY A 623 -18.79 -1.76 18.58
C GLY A 623 -20.09 -1.10 19.01
N ILE A 624 -21.18 -1.86 19.12
CA ILE A 624 -22.50 -1.38 19.58
C ILE A 624 -22.40 -0.83 21.00
N GLN A 625 -21.76 -1.55 21.93
CA GLN A 625 -21.60 -1.10 23.31
C GLN A 625 -20.82 0.22 23.37
N LYS A 626 -19.69 0.31 22.65
CA LYS A 626 -18.92 1.56 22.55
C LYS A 626 -19.76 2.69 21.97
N PHE A 627 -20.61 2.43 20.98
CA PHE A 627 -21.44 3.47 20.37
C PHE A 627 -22.62 3.93 21.24
N ILE A 628 -23.27 3.01 21.96
CA ILE A 628 -24.37 3.32 22.89
C ILE A 628 -23.84 4.08 24.10
N PHE A 629 -22.72 3.63 24.67
CA PHE A 629 -22.09 4.27 25.83
C PHE A 629 -21.15 5.41 25.48
N SER A 630 -20.93 5.68 24.20
CA SER A 630 -20.33 6.94 23.78
C SER A 630 -21.21 8.04 24.35
N PRO A 631 -20.64 9.01 25.09
CA PRO A 631 -21.43 10.08 25.66
C PRO A 631 -22.29 10.69 24.55
N PRO A 632 -23.61 10.86 24.76
CA PRO A 632 -24.42 11.56 23.78
C PRO A 632 -23.74 12.91 23.52
N PRO A 633 -23.76 13.43 22.28
CA PRO A 633 -23.36 14.82 22.08
C PRO A 633 -24.16 15.61 23.09
N ILE A 634 -23.45 16.25 24.03
CA ILE A 634 -24.07 16.88 25.18
C ILE A 634 -25.19 17.75 24.61
N ALA A 635 -26.40 17.63 25.17
CA ALA A 635 -27.51 18.52 24.85
C ALA A 635 -27.13 19.92 25.35
N LEU A 636 -26.22 20.56 24.61
CA LEU A 636 -25.71 21.88 24.87
C LEU A 636 -26.76 22.81 24.31
N THR A 637 -27.19 23.72 25.17
CA THR A 637 -27.85 24.94 24.73
C THR A 637 -26.96 25.57 23.68
N TYR A 638 -27.40 25.53 22.42
CA TYR A 638 -26.76 26.24 21.32
C TYR A 638 -26.75 27.72 21.67
N GLN A 639 -25.65 28.23 22.22
CA GLN A 639 -25.42 29.66 22.19
C GLN A 639 -24.91 29.98 20.80
N LYS A 640 -25.77 30.61 19.99
CA LYS A 640 -25.41 31.06 18.65
C LYS A 640 -24.21 31.99 18.76
N ARG A 641 -23.03 31.47 18.48
CA ARG A 641 -21.78 32.24 18.50
C ARG A 641 -21.60 32.84 17.12
N ALA A 642 -22.12 34.05 16.94
CA ALA A 642 -21.86 34.85 15.76
C ALA A 642 -20.45 35.43 15.82
N PHE A 643 -19.77 35.50 14.69
CA PHE A 643 -18.54 36.28 14.58
C PHE A 643 -18.89 37.77 14.61
N SER A 644 -18.15 38.55 15.40
CA SER A 644 -18.20 40.01 15.39
C SER A 644 -16.80 40.55 15.22
N HIS A 645 -16.61 41.43 14.24
CA HIS A 645 -15.38 42.19 14.08
C HIS A 645 -15.03 42.97 15.36
N SER A 646 -13.75 43.04 15.68
CA SER A 646 -13.27 43.84 16.81
C SER A 646 -13.47 45.33 16.54
N MET A 647 -13.49 46.15 17.59
CA MET A 647 -13.60 47.60 17.46
C MET A 647 -12.43 48.16 16.63
N GLY A 648 -12.72 48.76 15.48
CA GLY A 648 -11.74 49.31 14.55
C GLY A 648 -11.36 48.40 13.35
N GLU A 649 -11.93 47.19 13.26
CA GLU A 649 -11.84 46.37 12.06
C GLU A 649 -12.83 46.85 10.98
N ILE A 650 -12.35 47.04 9.75
CA ILE A 650 -13.16 47.46 8.60
C ILE A 650 -12.86 46.52 7.43
N TYR A 651 -13.89 45.92 6.86
CA TYR A 651 -13.83 45.10 5.66
C TYR A 651 -14.98 45.55 4.76
N ARG A 652 -14.70 46.40 3.77
CA ARG A 652 -15.72 47.04 2.92
C ARG A 652 -15.33 47.00 1.44
N PHE A 653 -16.32 46.67 0.61
CA PHE A 653 -16.23 46.76 -0.84
C PHE A 653 -17.51 47.38 -1.39
N GLU A 654 -17.52 48.69 -1.57
CA GLU A 654 -18.68 49.49 -1.98
C GLU A 654 -18.25 50.61 -2.93
N ASP A 655 -19.07 50.93 -3.95
CA ASP A 655 -18.82 52.01 -4.92
C ASP A 655 -17.42 52.00 -5.57
N GLY A 656 -16.86 50.80 -5.76
CA GLY A 656 -15.52 50.59 -6.30
C GLY A 656 -14.38 51.01 -5.37
N ARG A 657 -14.64 51.09 -4.06
CA ARG A 657 -13.63 51.29 -3.02
C ARG A 657 -13.48 50.01 -2.21
N LEU A 658 -12.26 49.49 -2.19
CA LEU A 658 -11.83 48.37 -1.37
C LEU A 658 -11.10 48.90 -0.13
N GLU A 659 -11.66 48.66 1.05
CA GLU A 659 -11.11 49.11 2.33
C GLU A 659 -10.97 47.92 3.29
N ILE A 660 -9.73 47.64 3.71
CA ILE A 660 -9.40 46.62 4.70
C ILE A 660 -8.54 47.26 5.79
N GLN A 661 -9.10 47.39 6.99
CA GLN A 661 -8.38 47.83 8.20
C GLN A 661 -8.47 46.72 9.24
N ASP A 662 -7.34 46.16 9.62
CA ASP A 662 -7.24 45.13 10.67
C ASP A 662 -6.06 45.46 11.59
N PRO A 663 -6.32 46.10 12.75
CA PRO A 663 -5.27 46.45 13.71
C PRO A 663 -4.54 45.24 14.32
N GLU A 664 -5.20 44.08 14.41
CA GLU A 664 -4.60 42.85 14.95
C GLU A 664 -3.47 42.36 14.03
N LEU A 665 -3.64 42.52 12.72
CA LEU A 665 -2.67 42.07 11.71
C LEU A 665 -1.76 43.21 11.19
N GLY A 666 -2.00 44.43 11.65
CA GLY A 666 -1.34 45.64 11.16
C GLY A 666 -1.60 45.87 9.67
N ILE A 667 -2.84 45.64 9.23
CA ILE A 667 -3.28 45.81 7.84
C ILE A 667 -4.06 47.13 7.72
N CYS A 668 -3.69 47.94 6.73
CA CYS A 668 -4.42 49.13 6.33
C CYS A 668 -4.30 49.27 4.81
N ILE A 669 -5.38 48.93 4.11
CA ILE A 669 -5.45 48.92 2.64
C ILE A 669 -6.66 49.73 2.23
N GLN A 670 -6.44 50.71 1.36
CA GLN A 670 -7.48 51.48 0.71
C GLN A 670 -7.11 51.59 -0.78
N GLU A 671 -7.92 50.98 -1.64
CA GLU A 671 -7.71 50.94 -3.09
C GLU A 671 -9.00 51.30 -3.82
N THR A 672 -8.86 51.96 -4.97
CA THR A 672 -9.99 52.16 -5.89
C THR A 672 -9.95 51.04 -6.93
N PHE A 673 -10.97 50.21 -6.94
CA PHE A 673 -11.11 49.05 -7.82
C PHE A 673 -12.54 49.01 -8.36
N HIS A 674 -12.70 49.27 -9.66
CA HIS A 674 -13.99 49.26 -10.35
C HIS A 674 -14.10 48.00 -11.23
N PRO A 675 -14.56 46.86 -10.69
CA PRO A 675 -14.66 45.63 -11.47
C PRO A 675 -15.69 45.78 -12.58
N ASN A 676 -15.35 45.35 -13.79
CA ASN A 676 -16.34 45.08 -14.81
C ASN A 676 -17.12 43.83 -14.40
N LEU A 677 -18.36 43.99 -13.95
CA LEU A 677 -19.18 42.90 -13.41
C LEU A 677 -19.41 41.73 -14.39
N ASN A 678 -19.15 41.89 -15.69
CA ASN A 678 -19.26 40.82 -16.68
C ASN A 678 -17.97 39.99 -16.84
N THR A 679 -16.81 40.53 -16.49
CA THR A 679 -15.50 39.88 -16.70
C THR A 679 -14.74 39.65 -15.40
N ASP A 680 -14.92 40.53 -14.44
CA ASP A 680 -14.13 40.66 -13.21
C ASP A 680 -14.93 40.18 -11.99
N ARG A 681 -16.10 39.58 -12.21
CA ARG A 681 -16.94 38.97 -11.18
C ARG A 681 -17.41 37.60 -11.66
N LEU A 682 -17.14 36.57 -10.87
CA LEU A 682 -17.67 35.23 -11.07
C LEU A 682 -18.81 34.99 -10.09
N THR A 683 -19.96 34.53 -10.57
CA THR A 683 -21.10 34.16 -9.73
C THR A 683 -21.72 32.84 -10.15
N ALA A 684 -22.34 32.16 -9.20
CA ALA A 684 -23.28 31.08 -9.44
C ALA A 684 -24.54 31.27 -8.61
N PHE A 685 -25.64 30.65 -9.04
CA PHE A 685 -26.94 30.73 -8.39
C PHE A 685 -27.51 29.34 -8.16
N PHE A 686 -28.20 29.17 -7.04
CA PHE A 686 -29.02 27.99 -6.79
C PHE A 686 -30.23 27.96 -7.73
N PRO A 687 -30.91 26.80 -7.89
CA PRO A 687 -32.12 26.69 -8.71
C PRO A 687 -33.24 27.66 -8.34
N ASN A 688 -33.28 28.09 -7.07
CA ASN A 688 -34.23 29.07 -6.55
C ASN A 688 -33.88 30.54 -6.89
N GLY A 689 -32.78 30.79 -7.60
CA GLY A 689 -32.30 32.11 -7.99
C GLY A 689 -31.49 32.86 -6.92
N GLN A 690 -31.27 32.27 -5.74
CA GLN A 690 -30.40 32.87 -4.72
C GLN A 690 -28.92 32.69 -5.08
N LEU A 691 -28.10 33.67 -4.69
CA LEU A 691 -26.67 33.66 -4.94
C LEU A 691 -26.02 32.47 -4.19
N GLN A 692 -25.27 31.64 -4.91
CA GLN A 692 -24.51 30.52 -4.34
C GLN A 692 -23.10 30.96 -3.96
N TYR A 693 -22.42 31.69 -4.84
CA TYR A 693 -21.14 32.32 -4.52
C TYR A 693 -20.89 33.53 -5.40
N GLU A 694 -20.00 34.40 -4.94
CA GLU A 694 -19.41 35.48 -5.72
C GLU A 694 -17.92 35.64 -5.43
N MET A 695 -17.15 35.94 -6.47
CA MET A 695 -15.71 36.24 -6.38
C MET A 695 -15.38 37.38 -7.32
N PHE A 696 -14.47 38.26 -6.91
CA PHE A 696 -14.01 39.40 -7.72
C PHE A 696 -12.55 39.20 -8.17
N TYR A 697 -12.22 39.76 -9.33
CA TYR A 697 -10.96 39.50 -10.03
C TYR A 697 -10.32 40.76 -10.59
N ASP A 698 -8.99 40.83 -10.52
CA ASP A 698 -8.15 41.74 -11.29
C ASP A 698 -7.16 40.88 -12.09
N GLN A 699 -7.25 40.91 -13.42
CA GLN A 699 -6.39 40.12 -14.33
C GLN A 699 -6.32 38.61 -13.97
N GLN A 700 -7.48 37.97 -13.79
CA GLN A 700 -7.66 36.55 -13.39
C GLN A 700 -7.18 36.18 -11.96
N LEU A 701 -6.63 37.14 -11.22
CA LEU A 701 -6.26 37.00 -9.83
C LEU A 701 -7.38 37.50 -8.93
N LEU A 702 -7.68 36.78 -7.83
CA LEU A 702 -8.70 37.23 -6.87
C LEU A 702 -8.35 38.61 -6.31
N HIS A 703 -9.32 39.52 -6.34
CA HIS A 703 -9.15 40.89 -5.89
C HIS A 703 -10.49 41.42 -5.35
N GLY A 704 -10.57 41.65 -4.03
CA GLY A 704 -11.80 41.97 -3.32
C GLY A 704 -12.38 40.77 -2.55
N PRO A 705 -13.68 40.80 -2.22
CA PRO A 705 -14.32 39.76 -1.43
C PRO A 705 -14.58 38.48 -2.23
N SER A 706 -14.57 37.35 -1.55
CA SER A 706 -15.02 36.03 -2.00
C SER A 706 -16.03 35.53 -0.98
N ARG A 707 -17.24 35.18 -1.43
CA ARG A 707 -18.36 34.81 -0.55
C ARG A 707 -19.08 33.59 -1.08
N PHE A 708 -19.44 32.70 -0.16
CA PHE A 708 -20.22 31.49 -0.44
C PHE A 708 -21.43 31.45 0.47
N TYR A 709 -22.56 31.01 -0.07
CA TYR A 709 -23.86 31.05 0.58
C TYR A 709 -24.54 29.69 0.55
N GLN A 710 -25.49 29.50 1.45
CA GLN A 710 -26.48 28.43 1.40
C GLN A 710 -27.66 28.80 0.50
N GLU A 711 -28.46 27.80 0.15
CA GLU A 711 -29.69 27.96 -0.64
C GLU A 711 -30.75 28.88 0.03
N ASN A 712 -30.61 29.19 1.33
CA ASN A 712 -31.45 30.13 2.07
C ASN A 712 -30.85 31.54 2.18
N GLY A 713 -29.67 31.80 1.58
CA GLY A 713 -28.99 33.08 1.55
C GLY A 713 -28.06 33.34 2.74
N GLN A 714 -27.93 32.39 3.67
CA GLN A 714 -26.98 32.50 4.78
C GLN A 714 -25.54 32.30 4.30
N LEU A 715 -24.62 33.11 4.83
CA LEU A 715 -23.20 33.03 4.52
C LEU A 715 -22.56 31.76 5.10
N LEU A 716 -21.83 31.00 4.28
CA LEU A 716 -21.02 29.84 4.66
C LEU A 716 -19.55 30.14 4.80
N ALA A 717 -19.04 31.06 3.97
CA ALA A 717 -17.65 31.47 4.03
C ALA A 717 -17.46 32.85 3.42
N GLU A 718 -16.53 33.61 3.98
CA GLU A 718 -16.04 34.88 3.42
C GLU A 718 -14.52 34.98 3.55
N SER A 719 -13.89 35.55 2.52
CA SER A 719 -12.47 35.92 2.51
C SER A 719 -12.22 37.13 1.63
N TRP A 720 -11.06 37.77 1.84
CA TRP A 720 -10.67 38.97 1.13
C TRP A 720 -9.31 38.79 0.47
N PHE A 721 -9.15 39.34 -0.73
CA PHE A 721 -7.98 39.13 -1.57
C PHE A 721 -7.46 40.45 -2.16
N ILE A 722 -6.14 40.53 -2.32
CA ILE A 722 -5.44 41.59 -3.06
C ILE A 722 -4.49 40.93 -4.05
N LYS A 723 -4.76 41.07 -5.35
CA LYS A 723 -3.91 40.53 -6.43
C LYS A 723 -3.53 39.05 -6.24
N GLY A 724 -4.53 38.23 -5.93
CA GLY A 724 -4.37 36.78 -5.73
C GLY A 724 -3.82 36.39 -4.36
N LYS A 725 -3.55 37.33 -3.45
CA LYS A 725 -3.12 37.04 -2.08
C LYS A 725 -4.27 37.22 -1.11
N ARG A 726 -4.56 36.20 -0.30
CA ARG A 726 -5.53 36.29 0.80
C ARG A 726 -5.04 37.24 1.89
N VAL A 727 -5.90 38.14 2.36
CA VAL A 727 -5.54 39.20 3.34
C VAL A 727 -6.66 39.34 4.38
N GLY A 728 -6.27 39.53 5.63
CA GLY A 728 -7.20 39.74 6.74
C GLY A 728 -7.83 38.44 7.26
N LYS A 729 -9.06 38.52 7.74
CA LYS A 729 -9.76 37.39 8.35
C LYS A 729 -10.56 36.60 7.32
N THR A 730 -10.37 35.29 7.32
CA THR A 730 -11.24 34.31 6.67
C THR A 730 -12.19 33.74 7.71
N ILE A 731 -13.48 33.75 7.41
CA ILE A 731 -14.52 33.30 8.32
C ILE A 731 -15.33 32.22 7.63
N GLN A 732 -15.56 31.11 8.32
CA GLN A 732 -16.37 30.00 7.84
C GLN A 732 -17.46 29.68 8.87
N TYR A 733 -18.63 29.27 8.40
CA TYR A 733 -19.79 28.92 9.22
C TYR A 733 -20.24 27.50 8.95
N PHE A 734 -20.76 26.84 9.99
CA PHE A 734 -21.58 25.64 9.84
C PHE A 734 -22.88 25.97 9.11
N ASN A 735 -23.51 24.96 8.52
CA ASN A 735 -24.82 25.13 7.89
C ASN A 735 -25.93 25.63 8.84
N GLN A 736 -25.77 25.45 10.15
CA GLN A 736 -26.65 25.99 11.18
C GLN A 736 -26.39 27.48 11.52
N GLY A 737 -25.37 28.09 10.91
CA GLY A 737 -24.99 29.50 11.09
C GLY A 737 -24.07 29.78 12.29
N ASN A 738 -23.59 28.74 12.99
CA ASN A 738 -22.56 28.88 14.02
C ASN A 738 -21.18 29.00 13.38
N LEU A 739 -20.26 29.67 14.05
CA LEU A 739 -18.87 29.79 13.62
C LEU A 739 -18.21 28.41 13.49
N TYR A 740 -17.60 28.14 12.33
CA TYR A 740 -16.83 26.91 12.04
C TYR A 740 -15.34 27.16 12.19
N SER A 741 -14.83 28.23 11.57
CA SER A 741 -13.42 28.60 11.69
C SER A 741 -13.19 30.09 11.52
N VAL A 742 -12.08 30.56 12.10
CA VAL A 742 -11.52 31.89 11.86
C VAL A 742 -10.03 31.74 11.58
N GLY A 743 -9.63 32.16 10.39
CA GLY A 743 -8.24 32.22 9.96
C GLY A 743 -7.77 33.64 9.72
N ARG A 744 -6.48 33.88 9.93
CA ARG A 744 -5.87 35.20 9.80
C ARG A 744 -4.73 35.14 8.80
N TYR A 745 -4.76 36.03 7.82
CA TYR A 745 -3.86 36.01 6.68
C TYR A 745 -3.19 37.37 6.46
N LYS A 746 -1.90 37.31 6.13
CA LYS A 746 -1.11 38.47 5.72
C LYS A 746 -0.28 38.07 4.50
N GLU A 747 -0.43 38.82 3.40
CA GLU A 747 0.27 38.56 2.14
C GLU A 747 0.08 37.12 1.62
N GLY A 748 -1.12 36.56 1.75
CA GLY A 748 -1.45 35.20 1.31
C GLY A 748 -1.07 34.09 2.29
N LEU A 749 -0.35 34.40 3.36
CA LEU A 749 0.15 33.42 4.33
C LEU A 749 -0.62 33.51 5.65
N LEU A 750 -0.85 32.36 6.30
CA LEU A 750 -1.41 32.32 7.66
C LEU A 750 -0.50 33.11 8.63
N HIS A 751 -1.09 34.00 9.43
CA HIS A 751 -0.38 34.87 10.35
C HIS A 751 -1.24 35.15 11.59
N GLY A 752 -0.76 34.75 12.76
CA GLY A 752 -1.50 34.82 14.02
C GLY A 752 -2.29 33.55 14.32
N LYS A 753 -3.39 33.70 15.06
CA LYS A 753 -4.20 32.59 15.55
C LYS A 753 -5.13 32.02 14.46
N GLN A 754 -5.21 30.71 14.36
CA GLN A 754 -6.18 29.98 13.56
C GLN A 754 -7.03 29.09 14.47
N GLU A 755 -8.34 29.21 14.35
CA GLU A 755 -9.31 28.63 15.27
C GLU A 755 -10.35 27.83 14.49
N TYR A 756 -10.64 26.62 14.97
CA TYR A 756 -11.73 25.77 14.52
C TYR A 756 -12.65 25.50 15.71
N PHE A 757 -13.95 25.38 15.44
CA PHE A 757 -14.98 25.20 16.45
C PHE A 757 -15.83 23.99 16.13
N TYR A 758 -16.38 23.37 17.17
CA TYR A 758 -17.47 22.42 17.01
C TYR A 758 -18.79 23.15 16.76
N ALA A 759 -19.79 22.44 16.22
CA ALA A 759 -21.10 23.01 15.91
C ALA A 759 -21.84 23.60 17.14
N ASN A 760 -21.49 23.17 18.34
CA ASN A 760 -21.97 23.69 19.62
C ASN A 760 -21.27 25.01 20.05
N GLY A 761 -20.26 25.49 19.31
CA GLY A 761 -19.48 26.69 19.58
C GLY A 761 -18.26 26.53 20.49
N SER A 762 -17.98 25.32 21.00
CA SER A 762 -16.77 25.04 21.77
C SER A 762 -15.53 24.98 20.87
N PRO A 763 -14.33 25.34 21.37
CA PRO A 763 -13.11 25.24 20.58
C PRO A 763 -12.88 23.77 20.19
N HIS A 764 -12.44 23.56 18.96
CA HIS A 764 -12.03 22.25 18.45
C HIS A 764 -10.53 22.20 18.28
N ILE A 765 -9.95 23.13 17.52
CA ILE A 765 -8.51 23.24 17.31
C ILE A 765 -8.11 24.71 17.40
N VAL A 766 -7.02 24.97 18.12
CA VAL A 766 -6.36 26.27 18.18
C VAL A 766 -4.91 26.09 17.76
N THR A 767 -4.46 26.91 16.80
CA THR A 767 -3.10 26.89 16.27
C THR A 767 -2.57 28.31 16.08
N HIS A 768 -1.25 28.47 16.11
CA HIS A 768 -0.59 29.75 15.93
C HIS A 768 0.38 29.67 14.75
N TYR A 769 0.34 30.69 13.89
CA TYR A 769 1.16 30.79 12.70
C TYR A 769 1.96 32.09 12.67
N PHE A 770 3.14 32.02 12.07
CA PHE A 770 3.92 33.19 11.69
C PHE A 770 4.44 32.98 10.27
N ASN A 771 4.02 33.85 9.35
CA ASN A 771 4.39 33.80 7.93
C ASN A 771 4.18 32.41 7.27
N GLY A 772 3.03 31.81 7.55
CA GLY A 772 2.61 30.53 6.98
C GLY A 772 3.23 29.30 7.65
N LEU A 773 4.08 29.46 8.66
CA LEU A 773 4.66 28.35 9.43
C LEU A 773 4.04 28.29 10.82
N LEU A 774 3.82 27.09 11.34
CA LEU A 774 3.39 26.89 12.73
C LEU A 774 4.43 27.49 13.68
N ASN A 775 3.98 28.34 14.60
CA ASN A 775 4.85 29.01 15.57
C ASN A 775 4.07 29.31 16.85
N GLY A 776 4.30 28.51 17.89
CA GLY A 776 3.59 28.55 19.16
C GLY A 776 2.83 27.26 19.46
N GLU A 777 1.83 27.37 20.35
CA GLU A 777 1.05 26.25 20.85
C GLU A 777 0.01 25.77 19.82
N VAL A 778 -0.17 24.45 19.78
CA VAL A 778 -1.26 23.75 19.10
C VAL A 778 -2.04 22.94 20.13
N SER A 779 -3.33 23.20 20.23
CA SER A 779 -4.20 22.54 21.20
C SER A 779 -5.43 21.98 20.49
N VAL A 780 -5.72 20.71 20.72
CA VAL A 780 -6.89 19.99 20.20
C VAL A 780 -7.81 19.64 21.35
N TYR A 781 -9.07 20.02 21.23
CA TYR A 781 -10.09 19.87 22.25
C TYR A 781 -11.17 18.87 21.82
N THR A 782 -11.86 18.30 22.79
CA THR A 782 -13.12 17.58 22.63
C THR A 782 -14.30 18.54 22.60
N GLN A 783 -15.49 18.03 22.25
CA GLN A 783 -16.74 18.82 22.28
C GLN A 783 -17.06 19.38 23.68
N ASP A 784 -16.64 18.71 24.75
CA ASP A 784 -16.76 19.15 26.14
C ASP A 784 -15.58 20.04 26.61
N SER A 785 -14.78 20.57 25.67
CA SER A 785 -13.67 21.49 25.91
C SER A 785 -12.52 20.91 26.76
N LYS A 786 -12.37 19.58 26.79
CA LYS A 786 -11.18 18.91 27.35
C LYS A 786 -10.11 18.79 26.30
N ILE A 787 -8.86 18.90 26.71
CA ILE A 787 -7.71 18.78 25.80
C ILE A 787 -7.41 17.30 25.54
N ILE A 788 -7.27 16.92 24.28
CA ILE A 788 -6.86 15.57 23.85
C ILE A 788 -5.49 15.55 23.18
N ARG A 789 -4.97 16.72 22.78
CA ARG A 789 -3.60 16.84 22.28
C ARG A 789 -3.07 18.26 22.46
N GLU A 790 -1.83 18.35 22.92
CA GLU A 790 -1.04 19.58 23.00
C GLU A 790 0.30 19.36 22.33
N LEU A 791 0.71 20.33 21.52
CA LEU A 791 2.05 20.40 20.95
C LEU A 791 2.53 21.85 20.92
N HIS A 792 3.83 22.03 20.72
CA HIS A 792 4.40 23.34 20.50
C HIS A 792 5.34 23.31 19.29
N TYR A 793 5.39 24.42 18.56
CA TYR A 793 6.16 24.58 17.33
C TYR A 793 7.03 25.83 17.39
N LEU A 794 8.20 25.75 16.77
CA LEU A 794 9.07 26.88 16.50
C LEU A 794 9.46 26.85 15.02
N SER A 795 9.05 27.87 14.27
CA SER A 795 9.35 28.00 12.83
C SER A 795 9.02 26.74 12.01
N GLY A 796 7.84 26.16 12.22
CA GLY A 796 7.35 24.96 11.53
C GLY A 796 7.86 23.64 12.08
N LYS A 797 8.80 23.63 13.04
CA LYS A 797 9.37 22.41 13.63
C LYS A 797 8.81 22.17 15.03
N ARG A 798 8.54 20.91 15.39
CA ARG A 798 8.10 20.54 16.76
C ARG A 798 9.15 20.97 17.79
N HIS A 799 8.71 21.57 18.87
CA HIS A 799 9.60 22.08 19.92
C HIS A 799 8.88 22.03 21.26
N GLY A 800 9.52 21.49 22.30
CA GLY A 800 8.90 21.30 23.61
C GLY A 800 8.23 19.93 23.75
N VAL A 801 7.18 19.85 24.57
CA VAL A 801 6.54 18.58 24.92
C VAL A 801 5.24 18.41 24.13
N GLU A 802 5.12 17.29 23.43
CA GLU A 802 3.87 16.78 22.87
C GLU A 802 3.18 15.89 23.92
N LYS A 803 1.89 16.07 24.11
CA LYS A 803 1.06 15.23 24.98
C LYS A 803 -0.25 14.88 24.30
N MET A 804 -0.75 13.67 24.57
CA MET A 804 -2.06 13.23 24.12
C MET A 804 -2.82 12.54 25.25
N TRP A 805 -4.13 12.74 25.27
CA TRP A 805 -5.06 12.15 26.22
C TRP A 805 -6.23 11.50 25.49
N ASP A 806 -6.87 10.54 26.14
CA ASP A 806 -8.14 10.01 25.69
C ASP A 806 -9.32 10.90 26.13
N GLN A 807 -10.54 10.49 25.78
CA GLN A 807 -11.77 11.23 26.14
C GLN A 807 -12.06 11.24 27.64
N THR A 808 -11.46 10.34 28.42
CA THR A 808 -11.61 10.25 29.88
C THR A 808 -10.59 11.13 30.62
N GLY A 809 -9.57 11.63 29.91
CA GLY A 809 -8.45 12.38 30.47
C GLY A 809 -7.25 11.51 30.84
N GLN A 810 -7.26 10.21 30.51
CA GLN A 810 -6.09 9.36 30.67
C GLN A 810 -5.04 9.74 29.63
N GLN A 811 -3.83 10.06 30.10
CA GLN A 811 -2.70 10.37 29.23
C GLN A 811 -2.33 9.11 28.44
N LEU A 812 -2.27 9.22 27.11
CA LEU A 812 -1.93 8.14 26.18
C LEU A 812 -0.47 8.21 25.76
N LEU A 813 0.07 9.42 25.60
CA LEU A 813 1.39 9.66 25.03
C LEU A 813 2.00 10.96 25.54
N GLU A 814 3.33 10.95 25.69
CA GLU A 814 4.18 12.11 25.93
C GLU A 814 5.47 11.95 25.14
N CYS A 815 5.94 13.02 24.50
CA CYS A 815 7.19 13.03 23.77
C CYS A 815 7.84 14.42 23.79
N HIS A 816 9.16 14.47 23.97
CA HIS A 816 9.91 15.73 24.00
C HIS A 816 10.62 15.95 22.65
N TYR A 817 10.64 17.19 22.18
CA TYR A 817 11.23 17.58 20.91
C TYR A 817 12.08 18.85 21.04
N GLN A 818 13.17 18.90 20.30
CA GLN A 818 13.97 20.10 20.10
C GLN A 818 14.19 20.31 18.59
N GLU A 819 13.58 21.37 18.06
CA GLU A 819 13.68 21.76 16.64
C GLU A 819 13.40 20.61 15.65
N GLY A 820 12.33 19.85 15.92
CA GLY A 820 11.88 18.74 15.09
C GLY A 820 12.56 17.41 15.43
N VAL A 821 13.62 17.40 16.22
CA VAL A 821 14.32 16.19 16.65
C VAL A 821 13.73 15.71 17.98
N PRO A 822 13.27 14.44 18.08
CA PRO A 822 12.91 13.85 19.36
C PRO A 822 14.09 13.86 20.35
N THR A 823 13.86 14.27 21.59
CA THR A 823 14.88 14.28 22.66
C THR A 823 14.30 13.73 23.96
N GLY A 824 15.14 13.28 24.89
CA GLY A 824 14.69 12.91 26.23
C GLY A 824 13.69 11.74 26.25
N LYS A 825 12.53 11.91 26.90
CA LYS A 825 11.58 10.81 27.13
C LYS A 825 10.46 10.81 26.11
N ALA A 826 10.18 9.63 25.54
CA ALA A 826 8.92 9.34 24.88
C ALA A 826 8.24 8.16 25.59
N ILE A 827 7.01 8.36 26.06
CA ILE A 827 6.28 7.38 26.87
C ILE A 827 4.89 7.14 26.28
N GLN A 828 4.49 5.87 26.24
CA GLN A 828 3.15 5.42 25.91
C GLN A 828 2.53 4.71 27.12
N TRP A 829 1.29 5.05 27.42
CA TRP A 829 0.49 4.40 28.46
C TRP A 829 -0.67 3.61 27.86
N ASN A 830 -1.17 2.63 28.62
CA ASN A 830 -2.42 1.93 28.32
C ASN A 830 -3.64 2.71 28.85
N LEU A 831 -4.85 2.20 28.58
CA LEU A 831 -6.11 2.81 29.04
C LEU A 831 -6.30 2.77 30.56
N LYS A 832 -5.50 1.99 31.29
CA LYS A 832 -5.50 1.95 32.77
C LYS A 832 -4.48 2.92 33.38
N GLY A 833 -3.69 3.60 32.56
CA GLY A 833 -2.62 4.50 32.99
C GLY A 833 -1.30 3.82 33.36
N GLU A 834 -1.13 2.55 33.03
CA GLU A 834 0.13 1.82 33.20
C GLU A 834 1.03 2.04 31.98
N LYS A 835 2.35 2.09 32.19
CA LYS A 835 3.30 2.25 31.07
C LYS A 835 3.27 1.02 30.18
N ARG A 836 3.22 1.24 28.87
CA ARG A 836 3.26 0.20 27.83
C ARG A 836 4.55 0.25 27.02
N LYS A 837 5.09 1.45 26.79
CA LYS A 837 6.36 1.66 26.08
C LYS A 837 7.05 2.92 26.59
N GLU A 838 8.37 2.86 26.71
CA GLU A 838 9.22 4.00 27.07
C GLU A 838 10.46 3.96 26.19
N VAL A 839 10.75 5.09 25.56
CA VAL A 839 11.95 5.31 24.77
C VAL A 839 12.68 6.51 25.38
N MET A 840 13.93 6.29 25.79
CA MET A 840 14.82 7.32 26.32
C MET A 840 15.85 7.66 25.24
N ILE A 841 15.73 8.82 24.63
CA ILE A 841 16.61 9.32 23.57
C ILE A 841 17.68 10.19 24.21
N HIS A 842 18.95 9.84 24.01
CA HIS A 842 20.07 10.54 24.64
C HIS A 842 20.59 11.67 23.76
N HIS A 843 21.25 11.34 22.64
CA HIS A 843 21.87 12.34 21.76
C HIS A 843 21.26 12.37 20.36
N PHE A 844 20.96 11.20 19.79
CA PHE A 844 20.44 11.05 18.44
C PHE A 844 19.23 10.11 18.44
N PRO A 845 18.33 10.16 17.44
CA PRO A 845 17.17 9.27 17.34
C PRO A 845 17.52 7.77 17.41
N ASP A 846 18.73 7.41 17.00
CA ASP A 846 19.24 6.03 17.00
C ASP A 846 20.01 5.67 18.29
N ASP A 847 20.29 6.65 19.18
CA ASP A 847 20.89 6.47 20.51
C ASP A 847 19.80 6.52 21.58
N PHE A 848 19.16 5.36 21.80
CA PHE A 848 18.04 5.25 22.72
C PHE A 848 18.07 3.97 23.57
N ASP A 849 17.43 4.07 24.74
CA ASP A 849 17.00 2.90 25.51
C ASP A 849 15.50 2.66 25.27
N LEU A 850 15.09 1.40 25.12
CA LEU A 850 13.69 1.03 24.95
C LEU A 850 13.27 0.06 26.05
N LYS A 851 12.10 0.31 26.64
CA LYS A 851 11.40 -0.64 27.53
C LYS A 851 9.96 -0.83 27.05
N VAL A 852 9.50 -2.08 27.06
CA VAL A 852 8.14 -2.47 26.69
C VAL A 852 7.57 -3.34 27.81
N TRP A 853 6.34 -3.02 28.20
CA TRP A 853 5.59 -3.76 29.22
C TRP A 853 4.34 -4.39 28.60
N ASP A 854 3.91 -5.53 29.17
CA ASP A 854 2.64 -6.16 28.83
C ASP A 854 1.43 -5.51 29.55
N GLU A 855 0.23 -6.08 29.36
CA GLU A 855 -1.00 -5.60 29.98
C GLU A 855 -1.06 -5.81 31.50
N GLN A 856 -0.14 -6.58 32.07
CA GLN A 856 0.00 -6.84 33.50
C GLN A 856 1.10 -5.99 34.15
N GLY A 857 1.76 -5.13 33.36
CA GLY A 857 2.84 -4.25 33.82
C GLY A 857 4.19 -4.95 33.99
N GLN A 858 4.35 -6.17 33.46
CA GLN A 858 5.63 -6.87 33.45
C GLN A 858 6.45 -6.41 32.23
N CYS A 859 7.73 -6.09 32.45
CA CYS A 859 8.63 -5.71 31.37
C CYS A 859 8.95 -6.94 30.51
N ILE A 860 8.52 -6.93 29.24
CA ILE A 860 8.69 -8.02 28.28
C ILE A 860 9.83 -7.78 27.30
N LYS A 861 10.27 -6.53 27.12
CA LYS A 861 11.41 -6.18 26.25
C LYS A 861 12.17 -5.00 26.84
N SER A 862 13.49 -5.12 26.92
CA SER A 862 14.39 -4.03 27.30
C SER A 862 15.56 -3.98 26.32
N TYR A 863 16.01 -2.78 26.00
CA TYR A 863 17.08 -2.50 25.05
C TYR A 863 17.87 -1.30 25.56
N GLU A 864 19.20 -1.37 25.52
CA GLU A 864 20.07 -0.31 26.02
C GLU A 864 21.06 0.15 24.92
N ARG A 865 21.13 1.47 24.71
CA ARG A 865 22.13 2.19 23.90
C ARG A 865 22.33 1.76 22.44
N GLY A 866 21.34 1.22 21.73
CA GLY A 866 21.53 0.98 20.28
C GLY A 866 22.54 -0.13 19.90
N ILE A 867 23.19 -0.79 20.87
CA ILE A 867 24.48 -1.50 20.65
C ILE A 867 24.32 -2.78 19.81
N GLU A 868 23.19 -3.48 19.93
CA GLU A 868 22.96 -4.70 19.13
C GLU A 868 22.75 -4.39 17.65
N ASN A 869 22.21 -3.21 17.31
CA ASN A 869 21.99 -2.83 15.91
C ASN A 869 23.29 -2.32 15.27
N PHE A 870 24.16 -1.64 16.03
CA PHE A 870 25.47 -1.20 15.52
C PHE A 870 26.42 -2.38 15.26
N SER A 871 26.41 -3.39 16.13
CA SER A 871 27.20 -4.62 15.95
C SER A 871 26.67 -5.46 14.77
N TYR A 872 25.35 -5.56 14.62
CA TYR A 872 24.72 -6.22 13.48
C TYR A 872 24.97 -5.48 12.15
N ILE A 873 24.76 -4.16 12.11
CA ILE A 873 25.05 -3.33 10.93
C ILE A 873 26.54 -3.42 10.58
N TYR A 874 27.44 -3.42 11.57
CA TYR A 874 28.86 -3.64 11.36
C TYR A 874 29.16 -5.00 10.74
N GLU A 875 28.65 -6.09 11.30
CA GLU A 875 28.84 -7.44 10.76
C GLU A 875 28.31 -7.56 9.33
N GLN A 876 27.14 -6.97 9.04
CA GLN A 876 26.57 -6.94 7.70
C GLN A 876 27.38 -6.07 6.73
N THR A 877 27.90 -4.94 7.20
CA THR A 877 28.72 -4.02 6.39
C THR A 877 30.09 -4.65 6.09
N GLN A 878 30.72 -5.32 7.05
CA GLN A 878 31.94 -6.10 6.85
C GLN A 878 31.71 -7.25 5.87
N LYS A 879 30.65 -8.05 6.06
CA LYS A 879 30.31 -9.14 5.11
C LYS A 879 30.10 -8.62 3.68
N LYS A 880 29.41 -7.50 3.50
CA LYS A 880 29.22 -6.88 2.18
C LYS A 880 30.53 -6.34 1.59
N ALA A 881 31.38 -5.72 2.42
CA ALA A 881 32.69 -5.24 2.00
C ALA A 881 33.63 -6.40 1.61
N ASP A 882 33.63 -7.48 2.39
CA ASP A 882 34.38 -8.71 2.11
C ASP A 882 33.94 -9.35 0.79
N ASN A 883 32.63 -9.52 0.58
CA ASN A 883 32.07 -10.06 -0.66
C ASN A 883 32.43 -9.20 -1.88
N LEU A 884 32.40 -7.87 -1.76
CA LEU A 884 32.75 -6.96 -2.84
C LEU A 884 34.27 -6.97 -3.12
N GLU A 885 35.10 -7.03 -2.08
CA GLU A 885 36.56 -7.19 -2.20
C GLU A 885 36.92 -8.51 -2.89
N GLU A 886 36.25 -9.60 -2.53
CA GLU A 886 36.42 -10.92 -3.16
C GLU A 886 35.96 -10.91 -4.62
N THR A 887 34.82 -10.27 -4.92
CA THR A 887 34.34 -10.11 -6.30
C THR A 887 35.34 -9.33 -7.15
N LEU A 888 35.88 -8.22 -6.64
CA LEU A 888 36.89 -7.42 -7.34
C LEU A 888 38.20 -8.20 -7.53
N LYS A 889 38.65 -8.97 -6.54
CA LYS A 889 39.81 -9.86 -6.68
C LYS A 889 39.58 -10.92 -7.75
N ASN A 890 38.39 -11.51 -7.80
CA ASN A 890 38.03 -12.52 -8.80
C ASN A 890 37.99 -11.92 -10.21
N ILE A 891 37.44 -10.71 -10.37
CA ILE A 891 37.47 -9.97 -11.65
C ILE A 891 38.92 -9.69 -12.06
N LEU A 892 39.76 -9.19 -11.14
CA LEU A 892 41.17 -8.93 -11.42
C LEU A 892 41.93 -10.22 -11.81
N GLN A 893 41.69 -11.33 -11.12
CA GLN A 893 42.31 -12.64 -11.45
C GLN A 893 41.87 -13.19 -12.80
N GLN A 894 40.63 -12.96 -13.21
CA GLN A 894 40.13 -13.37 -14.54
C GLN A 894 40.63 -12.46 -15.65
N MET A 895 40.84 -11.17 -15.36
CA MET A 895 41.30 -10.17 -16.33
C MET A 895 42.82 -10.11 -16.48
N ASP A 896 43.60 -10.37 -15.42
CA ASP A 896 45.07 -10.34 -15.45
C ASP A 896 45.66 -11.16 -16.63
N PRO A 897 45.25 -12.42 -16.87
CA PRO A 897 45.75 -13.21 -18.00
C PRO A 897 45.33 -12.63 -19.36
N ILE A 898 44.12 -12.10 -19.47
CA ILE A 898 43.55 -11.54 -20.72
C ILE A 898 44.31 -10.27 -21.11
N VAL A 899 44.58 -9.41 -20.12
CA VAL A 899 45.33 -8.16 -20.29
C VAL A 899 46.80 -8.44 -20.59
N GLU A 900 47.45 -9.37 -19.89
CA GLU A 900 48.84 -9.77 -20.20
C GLU A 900 48.98 -10.39 -21.61
N GLN A 901 48.01 -11.20 -22.03
CA GLN A 901 47.99 -11.83 -23.35
C GLN A 901 47.73 -10.81 -24.48
N HIS A 902 46.93 -9.77 -24.23
CA HIS A 902 46.69 -8.69 -25.20
C HIS A 902 47.82 -7.66 -25.27
N LEU A 903 48.45 -7.32 -24.13
CA LEU A 903 49.61 -6.41 -24.06
C LEU A 903 50.86 -6.98 -24.75
N THR A 904 50.96 -8.30 -24.85
CA THR A 904 52.08 -8.98 -25.53
C THR A 904 51.86 -9.19 -27.03
N GLN A 905 50.61 -9.10 -27.54
CA GLN A 905 50.26 -9.43 -28.92
C GLN A 905 49.91 -8.22 -29.81
N SER A 906 49.65 -7.04 -29.24
CA SER A 906 49.33 -5.84 -30.01
C SER A 906 50.04 -4.61 -29.43
N LYS A 907 50.79 -3.89 -30.28
CA LYS A 907 51.42 -2.61 -29.94
C LYS A 907 50.44 -1.43 -29.88
N ASP A 908 49.17 -1.67 -30.20
CA ASP A 908 48.11 -0.65 -30.30
C ASP A 908 46.84 -1.05 -29.50
N VAL A 909 46.98 -1.70 -28.33
CA VAL A 909 45.83 -1.84 -27.40
C VAL A 909 45.73 -0.60 -26.51
N ASP A 910 44.56 0.03 -26.59
CA ASP A 910 44.14 1.31 -26.00
C ASP A 910 44.66 1.60 -24.59
N LEU A 911 45.29 2.77 -24.44
CA LEU A 911 45.60 3.45 -23.17
C LEU A 911 44.43 3.39 -22.16
N LYS A 912 43.19 3.40 -22.67
CA LYS A 912 41.96 3.36 -21.89
C LYS A 912 41.78 2.06 -21.08
N LEU A 913 42.18 0.91 -21.63
CA LEU A 913 42.06 -0.37 -20.93
C LEU A 913 43.05 -0.48 -19.76
N ALA A 914 44.24 0.11 -19.92
CA ALA A 914 45.24 0.22 -18.87
C ALA A 914 44.83 1.22 -17.78
N GLU A 915 44.19 2.33 -18.15
CA GLU A 915 43.60 3.30 -17.22
C GLU A 915 42.44 2.71 -16.42
N ASP A 916 41.50 2.00 -17.06
CA ASP A 916 40.38 1.32 -16.39
C ASP A 916 40.89 0.25 -15.41
N PHE A 917 41.94 -0.49 -15.79
CA PHE A 917 42.57 -1.50 -14.93
C PHE A 917 43.33 -0.88 -13.74
N ALA A 918 44.01 0.25 -13.94
CA ALA A 918 44.60 1.03 -12.86
C ALA A 918 43.52 1.56 -11.91
N GLY A 919 42.39 2.05 -12.45
CA GLY A 919 41.23 2.48 -11.68
C GLY A 919 40.63 1.38 -10.81
N LEU A 920 40.57 0.14 -11.30
CA LEU A 920 40.14 -1.03 -10.52
C LEU A 920 41.10 -1.38 -9.38
N LYS A 921 42.42 -1.32 -9.61
CA LYS A 921 43.44 -1.54 -8.58
C LYS A 921 43.42 -0.44 -7.51
N ASP A 922 43.24 0.82 -7.92
CA ASP A 922 43.10 1.96 -7.03
C ASP A 922 41.80 1.88 -6.21
N ALA A 923 40.69 1.43 -6.81
CA ALA A 923 39.43 1.18 -6.11
C ALA A 923 39.57 0.07 -5.06
N LEU A 924 40.25 -1.04 -5.39
CA LEU A 924 40.53 -2.12 -4.43
C LEU A 924 41.37 -1.61 -3.25
N LYS A 925 42.42 -0.81 -3.52
CA LYS A 925 43.27 -0.21 -2.49
C LYS A 925 42.50 0.79 -1.64
N GLY A 926 41.66 1.63 -2.25
CA GLY A 926 40.79 2.56 -1.56
C GLY A 926 39.78 1.86 -0.63
N MET A 927 39.22 0.74 -1.06
CA MET A 927 38.37 -0.10 -0.21
C MET A 927 39.12 -0.70 0.98
N GLN A 928 40.35 -1.19 0.79
CA GLN A 928 41.18 -1.72 1.88
C GLN A 928 41.48 -0.63 2.92
N THR A 929 41.86 0.57 2.48
CA THR A 929 42.09 1.71 3.37
C THR A 929 40.82 2.14 4.11
N LEU A 930 39.65 2.16 3.44
CA LEU A 930 38.38 2.48 4.08
C LEU A 930 38.01 1.43 5.15
N LYS A 931 38.27 0.15 4.89
CA LYS A 931 38.03 -0.97 5.81
C LYS A 931 38.91 -0.88 7.06
N GLU A 932 40.19 -0.54 6.88
CA GLU A 932 41.12 -0.27 7.98
C GLU A 932 40.66 0.92 8.83
N LEU A 933 40.29 2.04 8.19
CA LEU A 933 39.80 3.24 8.87
C LEU A 933 38.51 2.97 9.66
N LEU A 934 37.57 2.22 9.08
CA LEU A 934 36.33 1.79 9.75
C LEU A 934 36.64 0.93 10.98
N THR A 935 37.58 0.00 10.85
CA THR A 935 37.98 -0.89 11.95
C THR A 935 38.69 -0.12 13.07
N GLU A 936 39.55 0.85 12.75
CA GLU A 936 40.20 1.71 13.74
C GLU A 936 39.21 2.61 14.47
N THR A 937 38.35 3.32 13.73
CA THR A 937 37.29 4.19 14.28
C THR A 937 36.38 3.40 15.22
N MET A 938 36.09 2.13 14.89
CA MET A 938 35.27 1.27 15.73
C MET A 938 35.98 0.77 16.98
N LYS A 939 37.27 0.43 16.90
CA LYS A 939 38.06 0.11 18.11
C LYS A 939 38.09 1.28 19.08
N GLU A 940 38.20 2.50 18.56
CA GLU A 940 38.14 3.72 19.39
C GLU A 940 36.76 3.90 20.02
N ASN A 941 35.67 3.76 19.26
CA ASN A 941 34.30 3.86 19.78
C ASN A 941 33.98 2.77 20.82
N LEU A 942 34.43 1.53 20.62
CA LEU A 942 34.25 0.43 21.56
C LEU A 942 34.99 0.71 22.88
N LYS A 943 36.25 1.16 22.76
CA LYS A 943 37.07 1.54 23.91
C LYS A 943 36.45 2.71 24.68
N HIS A 944 35.91 3.71 23.98
CA HIS A 944 35.21 4.83 24.59
C HIS A 944 33.93 4.39 25.31
N ALA A 945 33.17 3.46 24.73
CA ALA A 945 31.99 2.86 25.36
C ALA A 945 32.33 2.06 26.62
N GLU A 946 33.42 1.28 26.60
CA GLU A 946 33.93 0.54 27.77
C GLU A 946 34.48 1.45 28.87
N GLU A 947 35.18 2.53 28.52
CA GLU A 947 35.66 3.55 29.46
C GLU A 947 34.50 4.30 30.12
N LEU A 948 33.46 4.68 29.34
CA LEU A 948 32.23 5.26 29.87
C LEU A 948 31.49 4.30 30.79
N LYS A 949 31.45 3.00 30.46
CA LYS A 949 30.86 1.96 31.32
C LYS A 949 31.60 1.86 32.66
N LYS A 950 32.93 1.81 32.64
CA LYS A 950 33.76 1.78 33.86
C LYS A 950 33.64 3.04 34.70
N ASN A 951 33.54 4.21 34.08
CA ASN A 951 33.38 5.47 34.79
C ASN A 951 32.01 5.55 35.48
N LYS A 952 30.96 5.03 34.85
CA LYS A 952 29.61 4.99 35.43
C LYS A 952 29.47 3.94 36.54
N GLU A 953 30.11 2.78 36.39
CA GLU A 953 30.20 1.77 37.45
C GLU A 953 30.93 2.31 38.69
N LYS A 954 31.92 3.21 38.50
CA LYS A 954 32.58 3.95 39.59
C LYS A 954 31.74 5.08 40.19
N GLU A 955 30.83 5.69 39.44
CA GLU A 955 29.88 6.69 39.97
C GLU A 955 28.70 6.04 40.72
N LEU A 956 28.39 4.79 40.40
CA LEU A 956 27.35 3.98 41.06
C LEU A 956 27.86 3.22 42.29
N SER A 957 29.17 3.04 42.45
CA SER A 957 29.85 2.47 43.63
C SER A 957 30.27 3.55 44.62
#